data_AF-A0A165TXM2-F1
#
_entry.id   AF-A0A165TXM2-F1
#
_cell.length_a   1.000
_cell.length_b   1.000
_cell.length_c   1.000
_cell.angle_alpha   90.00
_cell.angle_beta   90.00
_cell.angle_gamma   90.00
#
_symmetry.space_group_name_H-M   'P 1'
#
loop_
_entity.id
_entity.type
_entity.pdbx_description
1 polymer ?
#
loop_
_entity_poly.entity_id
_entity_poly.type
_entity_poly.pdbx_seq_one_letter_code
_entity_poly.pdbx_strand_id
1 'polypeptide(L)'
;MFIYRLQIFSLLLFVGIESSIASPTNAAFPSTIIKEAKTSTEDLIKHDFPQTIDQKEEEKRHQWDCTSESNYVQEQLALTSTLLEEGYKITHKQKDLAADEVILVLGKAGSGKTSIVQFLTENPKLQSKKVKAETGEFIIDDGEKIGTSATESFTLYPELVNYNSTINFCDSPGFHDSRSSAHEIVSMDIMKTITKRFKRVKILLLERYGSLQYGLSKDSFLKTLRHLNDFLVDFDRYREHIVLVATKLPFSYRMTDDAGVAPEFITDEMHIESILEYLNQTELSLTEKLSQKISKKTEDFYQKAIRLLQSFQTRDENGKASRINVFRRPYKSGPLKNMPLLEKNRKSLSETIMNLEYVVVKENDFDFTLSNEAKLYLECLLKLSNDNYKNKINELSFILKEYVTQKTQNYTSFNQISTELDLLYSALRDLSENLDETKNYNQFFEKVQSFISDQKIPSQYNYNNRLQTLEKIEEMLIKFVDTSTVFIPSSWTLPIKHLVKSVGSEYEWYKSLIIYIEKLSSYETQKNKTETYSAIFQNTFTLTSNLMAVFMDATGSKNVKQFIDAQADDRRKLEMETITKTLLQRSNITCDANGRLIVKGFLIRLSEINSESLIRFHCNNITLKEVALLAVDSVFLDEDTIDMFQEVNLFIAAPKWHVIGQRRIVLSGRTGKKIYENSLLGNGKDGKPGLPGGNGGNFVGIGLQFSNGENLLVESNGGRGGPGSNGGKGERGTRGEDAKEKLILGNYDKNYTFTKGVETEELVNSFSSSERQFYAAGDYCSSCCSYYRSEINLVRQDGDCGSDGSIGGFGGEAGFGGLPGDQQLVELRDSSQIRFERRNGTEGSRGSMGETGDQGMNGVGMICIHVVTKYEGYAFNLKSYWKCESTDNTTCNTRTVSDKLKQILESQHFTSTGIQQPAPRKSPDFTYYSLDYSILLKRHSNHMIFSEIITDFKGAMEKRFSYDLNGIGMLFFQDNSD
;
A
#
# COMPACT_ATOMS: atom_id res chain seq x y z
N MET A 1 26.01 12.68 -44.41
CA MET A 1 25.66 11.30 -44.79
C MET A 1 26.86 10.33 -44.69
N PHE A 2 27.74 10.48 -43.67
CA PHE A 2 28.84 9.55 -43.39
C PHE A 2 29.13 9.39 -41.87
N ILE A 3 28.22 9.89 -41.01
CA ILE A 3 28.28 9.77 -39.54
C ILE A 3 27.17 8.83 -39.01
N TYR A 4 26.27 8.38 -39.88
CA TYR A 4 25.15 7.49 -39.54
C TYR A 4 25.45 5.98 -39.70
N ARG A 5 26.70 5.60 -40.01
CA ARG A 5 27.11 4.19 -40.19
C ARG A 5 28.08 3.65 -39.12
N LEU A 6 28.50 4.47 -38.16
CA LEU A 6 29.36 4.01 -37.05
C LEU A 6 28.62 3.75 -35.72
N GLN A 7 27.33 4.10 -35.61
CA GLN A 7 26.53 3.84 -34.39
C GLN A 7 25.73 2.52 -34.41
N ILE A 8 25.78 1.76 -35.52
CA ILE A 8 25.06 0.48 -35.64
C ILE A 8 25.92 -0.72 -35.18
N PHE A 9 27.23 -0.54 -34.99
CA PHE A 9 28.13 -1.60 -34.48
C PHE A 9 28.29 -1.63 -32.95
N SER A 10 27.87 -0.60 -32.21
CA SER A 10 27.82 -0.62 -30.73
C SER A 10 26.46 -1.03 -30.16
N LEU A 11 25.42 -1.15 -30.99
CA LEU A 11 24.06 -1.51 -30.54
C LEU A 11 23.75 -3.02 -30.58
N LEU A 12 24.72 -3.86 -31.01
CA LEU A 12 24.57 -5.32 -31.09
C LEU A 12 25.37 -6.09 -30.02
N LEU A 13 25.90 -5.40 -29.00
CA LEU A 13 26.68 -6.01 -27.91
C LEU A 13 26.03 -5.87 -26.51
N PHE A 14 24.81 -5.35 -26.40
CA PHE A 14 24.12 -5.20 -25.10
C PHE A 14 22.65 -5.68 -25.07
N VAL A 15 22.18 -6.39 -26.11
CA VAL A 15 20.87 -7.07 -26.08
C VAL A 15 21.12 -8.56 -26.28
N GLY A 16 21.01 -9.34 -25.21
CA GLY A 16 21.02 -10.80 -25.34
C GLY A 16 21.42 -11.57 -24.10
N ILE A 17 20.75 -11.39 -22.96
CA ILE A 17 20.63 -12.44 -21.94
C ILE A 17 19.24 -12.34 -21.30
N GLU A 18 18.29 -13.10 -21.85
CA GLU A 18 17.32 -13.90 -21.10
C GLU A 18 16.32 -14.51 -22.09
N SER A 19 16.60 -15.76 -22.51
CA SER A 19 15.61 -16.82 -22.64
C SER A 19 16.20 -17.99 -23.43
N SER A 20 16.14 -19.16 -22.82
CA SER A 20 15.93 -20.50 -23.42
C SER A 20 17.00 -21.55 -23.08
N ILE A 21 16.51 -22.52 -22.33
CA ILE A 21 17.02 -23.86 -22.08
C ILE A 21 16.88 -24.65 -23.39
N ALA A 22 17.95 -25.28 -23.89
CA ALA A 22 17.96 -26.67 -24.39
C ALA A 22 19.32 -27.10 -25.00
N SER A 23 19.91 -28.11 -24.36
CA SER A 23 20.70 -29.24 -24.90
C SER A 23 22.14 -29.03 -25.42
N PRO A 24 23.07 -29.98 -25.14
CA PRO A 24 24.51 -29.79 -25.29
C PRO A 24 25.07 -30.41 -26.58
N THR A 25 26.12 -29.79 -27.12
CA THR A 25 27.04 -30.44 -28.07
C THR A 25 28.49 -30.15 -27.70
N ASN A 26 29.25 -31.25 -27.64
CA ASN A 26 30.69 -31.36 -27.42
C ASN A 26 31.52 -30.37 -28.25
N ALA A 27 32.49 -29.70 -27.61
CA ALA A 27 33.79 -29.40 -28.22
C ALA A 27 34.81 -28.99 -27.15
N ALA A 28 35.96 -29.65 -27.20
CA ALA A 28 37.09 -29.52 -26.30
C ALA A 28 38.02 -28.33 -26.64
N PHE A 29 39.01 -28.15 -25.74
CA PHE A 29 40.28 -27.39 -25.84
C PHE A 29 40.28 -25.93 -25.34
N PRO A 30 41.45 -25.37 -24.93
CA PRO A 30 42.37 -25.86 -23.91
C PRO A 30 42.85 -24.72 -22.97
N SER A 31 43.13 -25.01 -21.70
CA SER A 31 43.80 -24.05 -20.81
C SER A 31 45.28 -24.40 -20.65
N THR A 32 46.14 -23.63 -21.32
CA THR A 32 47.58 -23.58 -21.05
C THR A 32 47.94 -22.35 -20.23
N ILE A 33 48.65 -22.62 -19.13
CA ILE A 33 49.80 -21.88 -18.58
C ILE A 33 49.49 -20.53 -17.94
N ILE A 34 49.59 -20.49 -16.58
CA ILE A 34 50.57 -19.65 -15.86
C ILE A 34 51.13 -20.47 -14.69
N LYS A 35 52.47 -20.60 -14.64
CA LYS A 35 53.29 -21.11 -13.54
C LYS A 35 53.68 -19.95 -12.61
N GLU A 36 53.77 -20.23 -11.31
CA GLU A 36 54.80 -19.76 -10.36
C GLU A 36 54.53 -20.46 -9.01
N ALA A 37 55.29 -21.47 -8.56
CA ALA A 37 56.68 -21.53 -8.09
C ALA A 37 56.79 -21.47 -6.54
N LYS A 38 57.30 -22.57 -5.96
CA LYS A 38 58.19 -22.74 -4.77
C LYS A 38 57.87 -24.05 -4.03
N THR A 39 58.53 -25.16 -4.35
CA THR A 39 59.79 -25.69 -3.76
C THR A 39 59.69 -26.15 -2.31
N SER A 40 59.74 -27.48 -2.08
CA SER A 40 60.77 -28.13 -1.25
C SER A 40 60.72 -29.65 -1.43
N THR A 41 61.79 -30.17 -1.99
CA THR A 41 62.22 -31.58 -2.05
C THR A 41 62.61 -32.10 -0.68
N GLU A 42 62.27 -33.36 -0.40
CA GLU A 42 63.06 -34.29 0.44
C GLU A 42 62.74 -35.74 0.00
N ASP A 43 63.58 -36.29 -0.88
CA ASP A 43 64.39 -37.51 -0.71
C ASP A 43 63.94 -38.52 0.39
N LEU A 44 64.03 -39.86 0.30
CA LEU A 44 64.79 -40.79 -0.53
C LEU A 44 64.43 -42.25 -0.09
N ILE A 45 64.58 -43.22 -1.00
CA ILE A 45 64.96 -44.65 -0.80
C ILE A 45 63.87 -45.73 -0.54
N LYS A 46 63.61 -46.47 -1.64
CA LYS A 46 63.48 -47.93 -1.85
C LYS A 46 63.31 -48.88 -0.64
N HIS A 47 62.41 -49.86 -0.79
CA HIS A 47 62.79 -51.28 -0.87
C HIS A 47 61.66 -52.15 -1.45
N ASP A 48 61.95 -52.87 -2.53
CA ASP A 48 61.17 -54.00 -3.07
C ASP A 48 61.30 -55.23 -2.14
N PHE A 49 60.17 -55.81 -1.76
CA PHE A 49 60.01 -57.25 -1.51
C PHE A 49 58.62 -57.68 -2.03
N PRO A 50 58.49 -58.88 -2.63
CA PRO A 50 57.31 -59.25 -3.41
C PRO A 50 56.17 -59.66 -2.48
N GLN A 51 55.13 -58.83 -2.39
CA GLN A 51 53.87 -59.22 -1.78
C GLN A 51 52.98 -59.94 -2.79
N THR A 52 52.65 -61.15 -2.38
CA THR A 52 51.66 -62.09 -2.90
C THR A 52 50.42 -61.46 -3.50
N ILE A 53 50.02 -62.03 -4.62
CA ILE A 53 48.76 -61.83 -5.34
C ILE A 53 47.60 -62.19 -4.41
N ASP A 54 47.12 -61.25 -3.58
CA ASP A 54 45.81 -61.38 -2.89
C ASP A 54 45.25 -60.07 -2.31
N GLN A 55 45.74 -58.89 -2.74
CA GLN A 55 45.22 -57.59 -2.26
C GLN A 55 44.82 -56.61 -3.38
N LYS A 56 44.64 -57.06 -4.62
CA LYS A 56 44.37 -56.16 -5.76
C LYS A 56 42.90 -55.99 -6.18
N GLU A 57 41.93 -56.50 -5.43
CA GLU A 57 40.50 -56.29 -5.75
C GLU A 57 39.72 -55.39 -4.77
N GLU A 58 40.31 -54.89 -3.68
CA GLU A 58 39.56 -54.06 -2.70
C GLU A 58 39.72 -52.54 -2.81
N GLU A 59 40.45 -52.00 -3.78
CA GLU A 59 40.55 -50.54 -3.97
C GLU A 59 40.33 -50.10 -5.42
N LYS A 60 39.10 -50.29 -5.92
CA LYS A 60 38.52 -49.40 -6.93
C LYS A 60 37.29 -48.73 -6.34
N ARG A 61 37.49 -47.60 -5.66
CA ARG A 61 36.39 -46.66 -5.40
C ARG A 61 35.90 -46.16 -6.75
N HIS A 62 34.85 -46.77 -7.29
CA HIS A 62 34.06 -46.13 -8.33
C HIS A 62 33.38 -44.92 -7.70
N GLN A 63 33.95 -43.74 -7.95
CA GLN A 63 33.34 -42.47 -7.62
C GLN A 63 32.16 -42.30 -8.57
N TRP A 64 30.98 -42.77 -8.16
CA TRP A 64 29.74 -42.54 -8.91
C TRP A 64 29.43 -41.05 -8.91
N ASP A 65 29.23 -40.49 -10.10
CA ASP A 65 28.74 -39.13 -10.24
C ASP A 65 27.21 -39.14 -10.07
N CYS A 66 26.75 -38.83 -8.87
CA CYS A 66 25.33 -38.65 -8.55
C CYS A 66 24.81 -37.32 -9.12
N THR A 67 24.91 -37.13 -10.43
CA THR A 67 24.33 -35.99 -11.16
C THR A 67 22.98 -36.38 -11.75
N SER A 68 22.05 -35.43 -11.78
CA SER A 68 20.72 -35.61 -12.38
C SER A 68 20.76 -35.93 -13.88
N GLU A 69 21.90 -35.70 -14.53
CA GLU A 69 22.13 -35.97 -15.96
C GLU A 69 22.65 -37.39 -16.24
N SER A 70 22.92 -38.19 -15.20
CA SER A 70 23.33 -39.58 -15.37
C SER A 70 22.16 -40.45 -15.84
N ASN A 71 22.24 -40.96 -17.08
CA ASN A 71 21.23 -41.86 -17.66
C ASN A 71 20.95 -43.08 -16.76
N TYR A 72 21.99 -43.68 -16.17
CA TYR A 72 21.84 -44.83 -15.27
C TYR A 72 21.00 -44.50 -14.03
N VAL A 73 21.23 -43.33 -13.42
CA VAL A 73 20.53 -42.91 -12.20
C VAL A 73 19.07 -42.58 -12.50
N GLN A 74 18.77 -41.97 -13.65
CA GLN A 74 17.39 -41.70 -14.09
C GLN A 74 16.60 -42.98 -14.38
N GLU A 75 17.22 -43.96 -15.05
CA GLU A 75 16.60 -45.27 -15.29
C GLU A 75 16.32 -46.01 -13.98
N GLN A 76 17.28 -46.04 -13.05
CA GLN A 76 17.08 -46.65 -11.73
C GLN A 76 16.02 -45.91 -10.90
N LEU A 77 15.91 -44.58 -10.99
CA LEU A 77 14.89 -43.78 -10.31
C LEU A 77 13.47 -44.13 -10.78
N ALA A 78 13.26 -44.15 -12.09
CA ALA A 78 11.97 -44.52 -12.70
C ALA A 78 11.58 -45.96 -12.32
N LEU A 79 12.54 -46.87 -12.34
CA LEU A 79 12.36 -48.24 -11.88
C LEU A 79 12.00 -48.30 -10.39
N THR A 80 12.73 -47.58 -9.53
CA THR A 80 12.49 -47.53 -8.07
C THR A 80 11.06 -47.08 -7.77
N SER A 81 10.60 -46.00 -8.42
CA SER A 81 9.23 -45.51 -8.25
C SER A 81 8.20 -46.57 -8.64
N THR A 82 8.42 -47.27 -9.75
CA THR A 82 7.49 -48.31 -10.24
C THR A 82 7.43 -49.49 -9.26
N LEU A 83 8.59 -49.97 -8.81
CA LEU A 83 8.69 -51.09 -7.87
C LEU A 83 8.08 -50.73 -6.50
N LEU A 84 8.26 -49.50 -6.00
CA LEU A 84 7.64 -49.07 -4.75
C LEU A 84 6.11 -49.13 -4.82
N GLU A 85 5.50 -48.66 -5.92
CA GLU A 85 4.05 -48.71 -6.08
C GLU A 85 3.50 -50.14 -6.12
N GLU A 86 4.19 -51.05 -6.81
CA GLU A 86 3.85 -52.47 -6.84
C GLU A 86 4.02 -53.13 -5.46
N GLY A 87 5.14 -52.87 -4.79
CA GLY A 87 5.45 -53.38 -3.46
C GLY A 87 4.42 -52.94 -2.41
N TYR A 88 3.99 -51.68 -2.44
CA TYR A 88 2.95 -51.18 -1.54
C TYR A 88 1.57 -51.79 -1.82
N LYS A 89 1.22 -52.07 -3.09
CA LYS A 89 -0.01 -52.81 -3.44
C LYS A 89 0.04 -54.23 -2.87
N ILE A 90 1.18 -54.90 -2.96
CA ILE A 90 1.37 -56.26 -2.43
C ILE A 90 1.29 -56.26 -0.89
N THR A 91 1.91 -55.28 -0.25
CA THR A 91 1.86 -55.10 1.23
C THR A 91 0.44 -54.87 1.74
N HIS A 92 -0.38 -54.13 0.99
CA HIS A 92 -1.80 -53.91 1.32
C HIS A 92 -2.64 -55.18 1.16
N LYS A 93 -2.43 -55.95 0.08
CA LYS A 93 -3.13 -57.24 -0.13
C LYS A 93 -2.89 -58.25 0.99
N GLN A 94 -1.74 -58.15 1.65
CA GLN A 94 -1.32 -59.07 2.73
C GLN A 94 -1.64 -58.53 4.13
N LYS A 95 -2.36 -57.40 4.27
CA LYS A 95 -2.63 -56.75 5.56
C LYS A 95 -3.53 -57.59 6.49
N ASP A 96 -4.41 -58.41 5.92
CA ASP A 96 -5.41 -59.20 6.67
C ASP A 96 -4.92 -60.62 7.03
N LEU A 97 -3.70 -61.01 6.64
CA LEU A 97 -3.09 -62.31 6.95
C LEU A 97 -2.52 -62.30 8.38
N ALA A 98 -3.41 -62.28 9.37
CA ALA A 98 -3.11 -62.08 10.79
C ALA A 98 -2.74 -63.38 11.55
N ALA A 99 -1.64 -64.03 11.16
CA ALA A 99 -1.04 -65.08 12.00
C ALA A 99 -0.06 -64.46 13.00
N ASP A 100 -0.13 -64.87 14.26
CA ASP A 100 0.80 -64.42 15.31
C ASP A 100 2.18 -65.10 15.21
N GLU A 101 2.26 -66.24 14.51
CA GLU A 101 3.46 -67.05 14.35
C GLU A 101 3.92 -67.09 12.88
N VAL A 102 5.20 -66.77 12.65
CA VAL A 102 5.78 -66.69 11.31
C VAL A 102 7.02 -67.57 11.19
N ILE A 103 7.13 -68.33 10.09
CA ILE A 103 8.35 -69.02 9.69
C ILE A 103 9.02 -68.20 8.59
N LEU A 104 10.08 -67.50 8.95
CA LEU A 104 10.84 -66.65 8.07
C LEU A 104 11.86 -67.48 7.27
N VAL A 105 11.68 -67.58 5.96
CA VAL A 105 12.55 -68.38 5.09
C VAL A 105 13.62 -67.49 4.47
N LEU A 106 14.88 -67.73 4.79
CA LEU A 106 16.03 -66.93 4.36
C LEU A 106 17.04 -67.75 3.54
N GLY A 107 17.83 -67.06 2.73
CA GLY A 107 18.88 -67.67 1.92
C GLY A 107 19.13 -66.93 0.60
N LYS A 108 20.20 -67.28 -0.10
CA LYS A 108 20.58 -66.64 -1.38
C LYS A 108 19.51 -66.82 -2.47
N ALA A 109 19.58 -65.99 -3.51
CA ALA A 109 18.77 -66.19 -4.72
C ALA A 109 19.00 -67.60 -5.30
N GLY A 110 17.91 -68.28 -5.65
CA GLY A 110 17.96 -69.65 -6.15
C GLY A 110 18.41 -70.73 -5.15
N SER A 111 18.36 -70.46 -3.83
CA SER A 111 18.54 -71.50 -2.79
C SER A 111 17.34 -72.44 -2.65
N GLY A 112 16.18 -72.10 -3.23
CA GLY A 112 14.98 -72.95 -3.20
C GLY A 112 13.90 -72.54 -2.19
N LYS A 113 13.88 -71.27 -1.73
CA LYS A 113 12.91 -70.73 -0.76
C LYS A 113 11.46 -70.89 -1.20
N THR A 114 11.09 -70.32 -2.35
CA THR A 114 9.74 -70.48 -2.91
C THR A 114 9.38 -71.95 -3.15
N SER A 115 10.34 -72.76 -3.60
CA SER A 115 10.12 -74.20 -3.79
C SER A 115 9.81 -74.93 -2.49
N ILE A 116 10.55 -74.66 -1.40
CA ILE A 116 10.30 -75.33 -0.11
C ILE A 116 9.01 -74.83 0.54
N VAL A 117 8.70 -73.53 0.45
CA VAL A 117 7.46 -72.96 0.99
C VAL A 117 6.26 -73.63 0.33
N GLN A 118 6.21 -73.62 -1.00
CA GLN A 118 5.10 -74.24 -1.74
C GLN A 118 5.00 -75.76 -1.50
N PHE A 119 6.15 -76.41 -1.33
CA PHE A 119 6.22 -77.85 -1.07
C PHE A 119 5.65 -78.20 0.30
N LEU A 120 5.97 -77.42 1.32
CA LEU A 120 5.46 -77.60 2.69
C LEU A 120 3.98 -77.20 2.81
N THR A 121 3.52 -76.18 2.07
CA THR A 121 2.11 -75.76 2.01
C THR A 121 1.29 -76.58 1.01
N GLU A 122 1.84 -77.68 0.48
CA GLU A 122 1.18 -78.66 -0.38
C GLU A 122 0.52 -78.11 -1.66
N ASN A 123 1.15 -77.11 -2.31
CA ASN A 123 0.62 -76.53 -3.54
C ASN A 123 0.38 -77.62 -4.62
N PRO A 124 -0.88 -77.83 -5.07
CA PRO A 124 -1.21 -78.89 -6.04
C PRO A 124 -0.62 -78.65 -7.43
N LYS A 125 -0.17 -77.42 -7.74
CA LYS A 125 0.46 -77.09 -9.03
C LYS A 125 1.91 -77.55 -9.15
N LEU A 126 2.55 -78.00 -8.05
CA LEU A 126 3.95 -78.40 -8.07
C LEU A 126 4.19 -79.65 -8.92
N GLN A 127 5.02 -79.48 -9.95
CA GLN A 127 5.43 -80.53 -10.88
C GLN A 127 6.96 -80.61 -10.96
N SER A 128 7.44 -81.82 -11.23
CA SER A 128 8.82 -82.07 -11.58
C SER A 128 8.96 -82.12 -13.10
N LYS A 129 9.86 -81.32 -13.64
CA LYS A 129 10.20 -81.27 -15.06
C LYS A 129 11.64 -81.73 -15.27
N LYS A 130 11.87 -82.52 -16.30
CA LYS A 130 13.21 -82.95 -16.72
C LYS A 130 13.90 -81.81 -17.47
N VAL A 131 15.12 -81.44 -17.06
CA VAL A 131 15.86 -80.29 -17.64
C VAL A 131 16.37 -80.61 -19.05
N LYS A 132 16.95 -81.80 -19.24
CA LYS A 132 17.39 -82.35 -20.54
C LYS A 132 17.16 -83.86 -20.59
N ALA A 133 16.88 -84.39 -21.78
CA ALA A 133 16.47 -85.80 -21.97
C ALA A 133 17.50 -86.83 -21.47
N GLU A 134 18.78 -86.47 -21.33
CA GLU A 134 19.88 -87.40 -21.03
C GLU A 134 20.64 -87.11 -19.72
N THR A 135 20.38 -85.98 -19.04
CA THR A 135 21.17 -85.58 -17.86
C THR A 135 20.69 -86.21 -16.54
N GLY A 136 19.49 -86.78 -16.52
CA GLY A 136 18.86 -87.25 -15.28
C GLY A 136 18.50 -86.12 -14.29
N GLU A 137 18.60 -84.86 -14.70
CA GLU A 137 18.35 -83.70 -13.85
C GLU A 137 16.87 -83.28 -13.91
N PHE A 138 16.28 -83.11 -12.74
CA PHE A 138 14.89 -82.65 -12.57
C PHE A 138 14.83 -81.37 -11.76
N ILE A 139 13.93 -80.47 -12.14
CA ILE A 139 13.63 -79.21 -11.47
C ILE A 139 12.18 -79.19 -11.01
N ILE A 140 11.92 -78.43 -9.95
CA ILE A 140 10.57 -78.17 -9.44
C ILE A 140 10.04 -76.94 -10.18
N ASP A 141 8.81 -77.00 -10.64
CA ASP A 141 8.11 -75.93 -11.34
C ASP A 141 6.63 -75.90 -10.91
N ASP A 142 6.05 -74.71 -10.81
CA ASP A 142 4.63 -74.47 -10.54
C ASP A 142 3.92 -73.76 -11.71
N GLY A 143 4.66 -73.38 -12.76
CA GLY A 143 4.19 -72.64 -13.92
C GLY A 143 3.94 -71.15 -13.67
N GLU A 144 4.22 -70.64 -12.47
CA GLU A 144 3.87 -69.29 -12.04
C GLU A 144 4.99 -68.60 -11.24
N LYS A 145 5.28 -69.04 -10.01
CA LYS A 145 6.18 -68.33 -9.08
C LYS A 145 7.59 -68.92 -9.00
N ILE A 146 7.77 -70.20 -9.30
CA ILE A 146 9.08 -70.86 -9.22
C ILE A 146 9.86 -70.61 -10.51
N GLY A 147 10.86 -69.75 -10.44
CA GLY A 147 11.78 -69.49 -11.54
C GLY A 147 12.57 -70.73 -11.95
N THR A 148 12.59 -71.03 -13.25
CA THR A 148 13.40 -72.10 -13.86
C THR A 148 14.75 -71.60 -14.41
N SER A 149 14.97 -70.27 -14.42
CA SER A 149 16.22 -69.63 -14.82
C SER A 149 17.32 -69.79 -13.76
N ALA A 150 18.57 -69.98 -14.21
CA ALA A 150 19.73 -70.03 -13.33
C ALA A 150 20.26 -68.65 -12.92
N THR A 151 19.85 -67.58 -13.62
CA THR A 151 20.47 -66.24 -13.54
C THR A 151 19.55 -65.15 -13.00
N GLU A 152 18.23 -65.35 -12.96
CA GLU A 152 17.26 -64.32 -12.56
C GLU A 152 16.43 -64.74 -11.33
N SER A 153 16.31 -63.83 -10.35
CA SER A 153 15.46 -64.01 -9.17
C SER A 153 14.01 -63.63 -9.48
N PHE A 154 13.07 -64.54 -9.25
CA PHE A 154 11.63 -64.29 -9.47
C PHE A 154 10.95 -63.63 -8.26
N THR A 155 11.35 -64.01 -7.04
CA THR A 155 10.77 -63.46 -5.79
C THR A 155 11.39 -62.09 -5.50
N LEU A 156 10.63 -61.02 -5.77
CA LEU A 156 11.03 -59.63 -5.49
C LEU A 156 10.52 -59.13 -4.14
N TYR A 157 9.25 -59.37 -3.83
CA TYR A 157 8.62 -58.90 -2.62
C TYR A 157 8.42 -60.08 -1.66
N PRO A 158 8.51 -59.84 -0.34
CA PRO A 158 8.18 -60.86 0.64
C PRO A 158 6.70 -61.23 0.54
N GLU A 159 6.42 -62.53 0.53
CA GLU A 159 5.06 -63.06 0.48
C GLU A 159 4.75 -63.94 1.70
N LEU A 160 3.66 -63.62 2.38
CA LEU A 160 3.07 -64.41 3.45
C LEU A 160 2.16 -65.47 2.85
N VAL A 161 2.48 -66.74 3.11
CA VAL A 161 1.73 -67.90 2.66
C VAL A 161 1.23 -68.65 3.88
N ASN A 162 -0.09 -68.81 4.00
CA ASN A 162 -0.70 -69.54 5.12
C ASN A 162 -0.29 -71.01 5.08
N TYR A 163 0.30 -71.52 6.16
CA TYR A 163 0.50 -72.94 6.36
C TYR A 163 -0.75 -73.57 6.98
N ASN A 164 -1.30 -72.91 8.01
CA ASN A 164 -2.56 -73.24 8.66
C ASN A 164 -3.20 -71.96 9.21
N SER A 165 -4.18 -72.07 10.12
CA SER A 165 -4.88 -70.90 10.69
C SER A 165 -4.04 -70.06 11.66
N THR A 166 -2.90 -70.55 12.14
CA THR A 166 -2.07 -69.87 13.17
C THR A 166 -0.65 -69.56 12.71
N ILE A 167 -0.16 -70.20 11.63
CA ILE A 167 1.24 -70.13 11.17
C ILE A 167 1.29 -69.68 9.71
N ASN A 168 2.12 -68.67 9.43
CA ASN A 168 2.45 -68.22 8.08
C ASN A 168 3.91 -68.47 7.74
N PHE A 169 4.20 -68.92 6.52
CA PHE A 169 5.53 -68.81 5.94
C PHE A 169 5.72 -67.42 5.35
N CYS A 170 6.88 -66.82 5.59
CA CYS A 170 7.32 -65.63 4.85
C CYS A 170 8.37 -66.06 3.83
N ASP A 171 7.98 -66.15 2.55
CA ASP A 171 8.90 -66.37 1.44
C ASP A 171 9.65 -65.07 1.15
N SER A 172 10.92 -64.99 1.55
CA SER A 172 11.72 -63.78 1.41
C SER A 172 12.35 -63.66 0.02
N PRO A 173 12.64 -62.43 -0.44
CA PRO A 173 13.63 -62.23 -1.51
C PRO A 173 15.00 -62.82 -1.11
N GLY A 174 15.85 -63.11 -2.11
CA GLY A 174 17.20 -63.58 -1.85
C GLY A 174 18.10 -62.53 -1.21
N PHE A 175 19.09 -62.97 -0.43
CA PHE A 175 20.18 -62.06 0.00
C PHE A 175 20.86 -61.47 -1.23
N HIS A 176 21.02 -60.14 -1.25
CA HIS A 176 21.55 -59.32 -2.36
C HIS A 176 20.89 -59.66 -3.70
N ASP A 177 19.76 -59.02 -3.98
CA ASP A 177 19.07 -59.17 -5.27
C ASP A 177 20.02 -58.84 -6.43
N SER A 178 20.22 -59.78 -7.33
CA SER A 178 21.20 -59.66 -8.42
C SER A 178 20.68 -58.86 -9.61
N ARG A 179 19.44 -58.35 -9.57
CA ARG A 179 18.81 -57.63 -10.70
C ARG A 179 19.30 -56.18 -10.82
N SER A 180 19.15 -55.39 -9.76
CA SER A 180 19.68 -54.03 -9.68
C SER A 180 19.61 -53.48 -8.26
N SER A 181 20.33 -52.39 -7.99
CA SER A 181 20.25 -51.62 -6.75
C SER A 181 18.83 -51.19 -6.39
N ALA A 182 18.00 -50.80 -7.38
CA ALA A 182 16.60 -50.45 -7.17
C ALA A 182 15.78 -51.64 -6.63
N HIS A 183 15.96 -52.84 -7.20
CA HIS A 183 15.27 -54.04 -6.73
C HIS A 183 15.70 -54.41 -5.30
N GLU A 184 16.99 -54.30 -5.00
CA GLU A 184 17.51 -54.58 -3.65
C GLU A 184 16.93 -53.61 -2.61
N ILE A 185 17.01 -52.29 -2.84
CA ILE A 185 16.49 -51.29 -1.89
C ILE A 185 14.99 -51.47 -1.68
N VAL A 186 14.22 -51.60 -2.75
CA VAL A 186 12.75 -51.71 -2.64
C VAL A 186 12.34 -53.03 -1.99
N SER A 187 12.98 -54.14 -2.34
CA SER A 187 12.68 -55.43 -1.69
C SER A 187 12.96 -55.39 -0.18
N MET A 188 14.04 -54.73 0.25
CA MET A 188 14.36 -54.54 1.66
C MET A 188 13.41 -53.55 2.35
N ASP A 189 12.93 -52.52 1.66
CA ASP A 189 11.93 -51.57 2.18
C ASP A 189 10.62 -52.30 2.53
N ILE A 190 10.14 -53.11 1.60
CA ILE A 190 8.93 -53.91 1.78
C ILE A 190 9.16 -54.98 2.84
N MET A 191 10.34 -55.62 2.86
CA MET A 191 10.71 -56.57 3.90
C MET A 191 10.64 -55.94 5.29
N LYS A 192 11.21 -54.74 5.48
CA LYS A 192 11.16 -53.99 6.74
C LYS A 192 9.73 -53.63 7.15
N THR A 193 8.88 -53.34 6.17
CA THR A 193 7.47 -53.03 6.39
C THR A 193 6.67 -54.26 6.84
N ILE A 194 7.01 -55.45 6.34
CA ILE A 194 6.35 -56.72 6.69
C ILE A 194 6.89 -57.27 8.02
N THR A 195 8.21 -57.31 8.23
CA THR A 195 8.83 -57.88 9.44
C THR A 195 8.46 -57.10 10.71
N LYS A 196 8.19 -55.79 10.60
CA LYS A 196 7.64 -54.97 11.71
C LYS A 196 6.33 -55.49 12.30
N ARG A 197 5.61 -56.35 11.57
CA ARG A 197 4.34 -56.94 12.00
C ARG A 197 4.52 -58.29 12.71
N PHE A 198 5.72 -58.87 12.65
CA PHE A 198 5.97 -60.18 13.22
C PHE A 198 5.97 -60.09 14.75
N LYS A 199 5.23 -60.99 15.40
CA LYS A 199 5.21 -61.10 16.87
C LYS A 199 6.12 -62.22 17.36
N ARG A 200 6.05 -63.38 16.71
CA ARG A 200 6.82 -64.58 17.04
C ARG A 200 7.35 -65.21 15.77
N VAL A 201 8.62 -65.57 15.74
CA VAL A 201 9.29 -66.06 14.52
C VAL A 201 10.15 -67.29 14.76
N LYS A 202 10.28 -68.12 13.73
CA LYS A 202 11.33 -69.12 13.53
C LYS A 202 12.02 -68.85 12.22
N ILE A 203 13.29 -69.18 12.10
CA ILE A 203 14.04 -68.90 10.87
C ILE A 203 14.43 -70.21 10.18
N LEU A 204 14.14 -70.29 8.89
CA LEU A 204 14.56 -71.38 8.03
C LEU A 204 15.68 -70.89 7.11
N LEU A 205 16.91 -71.28 7.39
CA LEU A 205 18.08 -70.89 6.61
C LEU A 205 18.37 -71.91 5.52
N LEU A 206 18.21 -71.53 4.27
CA LEU A 206 18.44 -72.41 3.12
C LEU A 206 19.82 -72.18 2.50
N GLU A 207 20.57 -73.27 2.36
CA GLU A 207 21.84 -73.30 1.63
C GLU A 207 21.85 -74.46 0.64
N ARG A 208 22.52 -74.30 -0.51
CA ARG A 208 22.64 -75.40 -1.47
C ARG A 208 23.54 -76.49 -0.88
N TYR A 209 23.14 -77.75 -0.97
CA TYR A 209 23.91 -78.88 -0.44
C TYR A 209 25.37 -78.88 -0.89
N GLY A 210 25.66 -78.58 -2.17
CA GLY A 210 27.04 -78.50 -2.67
C GLY A 210 27.90 -77.38 -2.07
N SER A 211 27.31 -76.39 -1.41
CA SER A 211 28.03 -75.36 -0.65
C SER A 211 28.34 -75.77 0.79
N LEU A 212 27.79 -76.91 1.25
CA LEU A 212 28.04 -77.53 2.55
C LEU A 212 28.94 -78.78 2.41
N GLN A 213 29.81 -78.79 1.40
CA GLN A 213 30.73 -79.88 1.09
C GLN A 213 32.16 -79.37 0.91
N TYR A 214 33.14 -80.24 1.18
CA TYR A 214 34.55 -79.93 0.96
C TYR A 214 34.88 -79.78 -0.53
N GLY A 215 35.75 -78.81 -0.84
CA GLY A 215 36.42 -78.69 -2.14
C GLY A 215 35.68 -77.95 -3.25
N LEU A 216 34.36 -77.68 -3.13
CA LEU A 216 33.56 -77.09 -4.22
C LEU A 216 33.34 -75.57 -4.10
N SER A 217 33.09 -75.02 -2.90
CA SER A 217 32.96 -73.56 -2.72
C SER A 217 33.28 -73.13 -1.28
N LYS A 218 34.55 -72.88 -0.96
CA LYS A 218 35.00 -72.60 0.43
C LYS A 218 34.33 -71.40 1.09
N ASP A 219 33.92 -70.38 0.33
CA ASP A 219 33.40 -69.13 0.89
C ASP A 219 31.88 -68.96 0.77
N SER A 220 31.17 -69.88 0.10
CA SER A 220 29.74 -69.68 -0.16
C SER A 220 28.93 -69.66 1.15
N PHE A 221 29.06 -70.69 1.98
CA PHE A 221 28.29 -70.76 3.22
C PHE A 221 28.67 -69.65 4.20
N LEU A 222 29.96 -69.30 4.32
CA LEU A 222 30.41 -68.16 5.12
C LEU A 222 29.77 -66.83 4.69
N LYS A 223 29.59 -66.59 3.38
CA LYS A 223 28.85 -65.43 2.89
C LYS A 223 27.38 -65.45 3.36
N THR A 224 26.73 -66.61 3.32
CA THR A 224 25.35 -66.76 3.83
C THR A 224 25.26 -66.46 5.34
N LEU A 225 26.24 -66.92 6.12
CA LEU A 225 26.33 -66.59 7.55
C LEU A 225 26.58 -65.10 7.80
N ARG A 226 27.41 -64.43 6.97
CA ARG A 226 27.58 -62.97 7.04
C ARG A 226 26.27 -62.24 6.77
N HIS A 227 25.54 -62.63 5.73
CA HIS A 227 24.24 -62.00 5.43
C HIS A 227 23.23 -62.21 6.56
N LEU A 228 23.21 -63.39 7.18
CA LEU A 228 22.36 -63.66 8.33
C LEU A 228 22.77 -62.82 9.56
N ASN A 229 24.07 -62.68 9.83
CA ASN A 229 24.59 -61.84 10.91
C ASN A 229 24.21 -60.37 10.71
N ASP A 230 24.34 -59.87 9.49
CA ASP A 230 24.02 -58.49 9.18
C ASP A 230 22.50 -58.24 9.14
N PHE A 231 21.69 -59.28 8.91
CA PHE A 231 20.23 -59.21 8.97
C PHE A 231 19.67 -59.27 10.41
N LEU A 232 20.33 -59.98 11.32
CA LEU A 232 19.86 -60.15 12.71
C LEU A 232 20.64 -59.23 13.65
N VAL A 233 19.98 -58.21 14.18
CA VAL A 233 20.62 -57.24 15.11
C VAL A 233 21.12 -57.93 16.38
N ASP A 234 20.28 -58.78 16.98
CA ASP A 234 20.62 -59.59 18.16
C ASP A 234 20.81 -61.06 17.76
N PHE A 235 21.90 -61.34 17.07
CA PHE A 235 22.20 -62.67 16.54
C PHE A 235 22.13 -63.79 17.60
N ASP A 236 22.61 -63.54 18.83
CA ASP A 236 22.65 -64.54 19.90
C ASP A 236 21.25 -64.97 20.35
N ARG A 237 20.28 -64.05 20.33
CA ARG A 237 18.88 -64.36 20.68
C ARG A 237 18.22 -65.30 19.68
N TYR A 238 18.59 -65.23 18.41
CA TYR A 238 17.94 -65.98 17.34
C TYR A 238 18.63 -67.31 17.02
N ARG A 239 19.90 -67.49 17.41
CA ARG A 239 20.70 -68.67 17.01
C ARG A 239 20.07 -70.02 17.35
N GLU A 240 19.29 -70.08 18.44
CA GLU A 240 18.61 -71.29 18.90
C GLU A 240 17.27 -71.55 18.18
N HIS A 241 16.84 -70.61 17.34
CA HIS A 241 15.55 -70.61 16.63
C HIS A 241 15.75 -70.61 15.11
N ILE A 242 16.91 -71.08 14.64
CA ILE A 242 17.26 -71.24 13.22
C ILE A 242 17.43 -72.72 12.88
N VAL A 243 16.81 -73.17 11.79
CA VAL A 243 17.04 -74.49 11.18
C VAL A 243 17.79 -74.32 9.87
N LEU A 244 18.87 -75.08 9.68
CA LEU A 244 19.60 -75.16 8.42
C LEU A 244 18.99 -76.24 7.53
N VAL A 245 18.56 -75.85 6.32
CA VAL A 245 18.08 -76.79 5.31
C VAL A 245 19.03 -76.81 4.12
N ALA A 246 19.67 -77.96 3.91
CA ALA A 246 20.51 -78.20 2.74
C ALA A 246 19.64 -78.60 1.54
N THR A 247 19.49 -77.67 0.59
CA THR A 247 18.59 -77.84 -0.55
C THR A 247 19.29 -78.44 -1.76
N LYS A 248 18.48 -78.83 -2.75
CA LYS A 248 18.95 -79.38 -4.03
C LYS A 248 19.77 -80.66 -3.83
N LEU A 249 19.46 -81.43 -2.79
CA LEU A 249 20.15 -82.69 -2.49
C LEU A 249 19.96 -83.67 -3.67
N PRO A 250 21.05 -84.18 -4.26
CA PRO A 250 20.97 -85.11 -5.38
C PRO A 250 20.45 -86.48 -4.96
N PHE A 251 20.05 -87.27 -5.94
CA PHE A 251 19.78 -88.69 -5.77
C PHE A 251 21.10 -89.45 -5.98
N SER A 252 21.70 -89.95 -4.90
CA SER A 252 23.06 -90.50 -4.91
C SER A 252 23.11 -91.91 -4.32
N TYR A 253 23.96 -92.75 -4.93
CA TYR A 253 24.30 -94.08 -4.43
C TYR A 253 25.78 -94.12 -4.09
N ARG A 254 26.13 -94.84 -3.03
CA ARG A 254 27.51 -95.21 -2.73
C ARG A 254 27.81 -96.53 -3.45
N MET A 255 28.87 -96.51 -4.26
CA MET A 255 29.48 -97.74 -4.76
C MET A 255 30.37 -98.29 -3.65
N THR A 256 30.22 -99.56 -3.31
CA THR A 256 31.14 -100.27 -2.43
C THR A 256 32.32 -100.77 -3.26
N ASP A 257 33.53 -100.76 -2.69
CA ASP A 257 34.73 -101.29 -3.36
C ASP A 257 34.68 -102.82 -3.56
N ASP A 258 33.73 -103.50 -2.89
CA ASP A 258 33.48 -104.92 -3.03
C ASP A 258 32.68 -105.24 -4.32
N ALA A 259 33.32 -105.94 -5.24
CA ALA A 259 32.71 -106.40 -6.47
C ALA A 259 31.53 -107.36 -6.19
N GLY A 260 30.30 -106.91 -6.45
CA GLY A 260 29.08 -107.72 -6.39
C GLY A 260 28.01 -107.23 -5.41
N VAL A 261 28.29 -106.19 -4.61
CA VAL A 261 27.28 -105.57 -3.73
C VAL A 261 26.54 -104.49 -4.52
N ALA A 262 25.20 -104.51 -4.45
CA ALA A 262 24.37 -103.51 -5.10
C ALA A 262 24.64 -102.12 -4.52
N PRO A 263 24.63 -101.04 -5.34
CA PRO A 263 24.88 -99.69 -4.85
C PRO A 263 23.93 -99.31 -3.71
N GLU A 264 24.49 -98.85 -2.58
CA GLU A 264 23.70 -98.47 -1.41
C GLU A 264 23.14 -97.05 -1.60
N PHE A 265 21.84 -96.86 -1.39
CA PHE A 265 21.23 -95.54 -1.46
C PHE A 265 21.65 -94.69 -0.26
N ILE A 266 22.18 -93.49 -0.51
CA ILE A 266 22.60 -92.58 0.56
C ILE A 266 21.35 -91.93 1.18
N THR A 267 21.09 -92.25 2.44
CA THR A 267 19.92 -91.76 3.20
C THR A 267 20.03 -90.28 3.56
N ASP A 268 18.91 -89.66 3.97
CA ASP A 268 18.89 -88.27 4.45
C ASP A 268 19.84 -88.11 5.64
N GLU A 269 19.80 -89.07 6.57
CA GLU A 269 20.64 -89.11 7.76
C GLU A 269 22.14 -89.14 7.43
N MET A 270 22.57 -89.93 6.44
CA MET A 270 23.98 -89.96 6.03
C MET A 270 24.45 -88.61 5.45
N HIS A 271 23.59 -87.91 4.72
CA HIS A 271 23.90 -86.57 4.21
C HIS A 271 23.96 -85.53 5.34
N ILE A 272 23.08 -85.64 6.33
CA ILE A 272 23.09 -84.76 7.52
C ILE A 272 24.38 -84.94 8.30
N GLU A 273 24.85 -86.18 8.52
CA GLU A 273 26.14 -86.42 9.18
C GLU A 273 27.33 -85.84 8.41
N SER A 274 27.30 -85.92 7.07
CA SER A 274 28.33 -85.26 6.23
C SER A 274 28.30 -83.74 6.36
N ILE A 275 27.12 -83.13 6.49
CA ILE A 275 27.00 -81.69 6.75
C ILE A 275 27.54 -81.35 8.14
N LEU A 276 27.25 -82.15 9.16
CA LEU A 276 27.77 -81.94 10.52
C LEU A 276 29.31 -81.96 10.56
N GLU A 277 29.93 -82.88 9.83
CA GLU A 277 31.39 -82.90 9.67
C GLU A 277 31.91 -81.61 9.02
N TYR A 278 31.25 -81.15 7.95
CA TYR A 278 31.52 -79.87 7.31
C TYR A 278 31.46 -78.68 8.27
N LEU A 279 30.40 -78.61 9.09
CA LEU A 279 30.22 -77.54 10.06
C LEU A 279 31.31 -77.57 11.14
N ASN A 280 31.69 -78.75 11.63
CA ASN A 280 32.74 -78.91 12.64
C ASN A 280 34.11 -78.43 12.12
N GLN A 281 34.51 -78.82 10.90
CA GLN A 281 35.78 -78.31 10.36
C GLN A 281 35.70 -76.81 10.03
N THR A 282 34.53 -76.28 9.65
CA THR A 282 34.36 -74.84 9.45
C THR A 282 34.52 -74.09 10.78
N GLU A 283 33.97 -74.62 11.87
CA GLU A 283 34.14 -74.09 13.22
C GLU A 283 35.60 -74.07 13.67
N LEU A 284 36.32 -75.18 13.46
CA LEU A 284 37.77 -75.27 13.74
C LEU A 284 38.55 -74.23 12.95
N SER A 285 38.26 -74.08 11.64
CA SER A 285 38.93 -73.09 10.78
C SER A 285 38.67 -71.65 11.23
N LEU A 286 37.45 -71.32 11.66
CA LEU A 286 37.13 -69.99 12.20
C LEU A 286 37.83 -69.74 13.54
N THR A 287 37.92 -70.77 14.39
CA THR A 287 38.62 -70.71 15.68
C THR A 287 40.11 -70.48 15.50
N GLU A 288 40.75 -71.15 14.52
CA GLU A 288 42.14 -70.88 14.15
C GLU A 288 42.33 -69.43 13.66
N LYS A 289 41.41 -68.91 12.84
CA LYS A 289 41.48 -67.52 12.35
C LYS A 289 41.32 -66.48 13.46
N LEU A 290 40.60 -66.78 14.54
CA LEU A 290 40.50 -65.90 15.71
C LEU A 290 41.84 -65.74 16.45
N SER A 291 42.77 -66.69 16.31
CA SER A 291 44.12 -66.58 16.88
C SER A 291 45.06 -65.65 16.11
N GLN A 292 44.64 -65.17 14.92
CA GLN A 292 45.40 -64.28 14.05
C GLN A 292 45.02 -62.81 14.28
N LYS A 293 45.88 -61.88 13.85
CA LYS A 293 45.62 -60.44 13.95
C LYS A 293 44.56 -60.01 12.92
N ILE A 294 43.30 -59.92 13.34
CA ILE A 294 42.14 -59.52 12.53
C ILE A 294 41.48 -58.23 13.05
N SER A 295 40.59 -57.64 12.26
CA SER A 295 39.84 -56.45 12.68
C SER A 295 38.74 -56.81 13.68
N LYS A 296 38.41 -55.88 14.60
CA LYS A 296 37.37 -56.07 15.63
C LYS A 296 36.00 -56.48 15.06
N LYS A 297 35.63 -55.94 13.90
CA LYS A 297 34.36 -56.30 13.21
C LYS A 297 34.37 -57.74 12.71
N THR A 298 35.52 -58.21 12.20
CA THR A 298 35.67 -59.59 11.73
C THR A 298 35.72 -60.58 12.90
N GLU A 299 36.36 -60.19 14.01
CA GLU A 299 36.40 -60.96 15.26
C GLU A 299 34.99 -61.21 15.81
N ASP A 300 34.18 -60.15 15.95
CA ASP A 300 32.79 -60.24 16.41
C ASP A 300 31.95 -61.17 15.53
N PHE A 301 32.06 -61.03 14.20
CA PHE A 301 31.38 -61.91 13.26
C PHE A 301 31.79 -63.38 13.42
N TYR A 302 33.09 -63.68 13.54
CA TYR A 302 33.55 -65.06 13.69
C TYR A 302 33.07 -65.70 15.00
N GLN A 303 33.08 -64.95 16.11
CA GLN A 303 32.53 -65.44 17.38
C GLN A 303 31.04 -65.78 17.28
N LYS A 304 30.25 -64.91 16.64
CA LYS A 304 28.81 -65.14 16.39
C LYS A 304 28.60 -66.35 15.48
N ALA A 305 29.32 -66.44 14.36
CA ALA A 305 29.23 -67.55 13.44
C ALA A 305 29.53 -68.90 14.12
N ILE A 306 30.59 -68.98 14.94
CA ILE A 306 30.94 -70.18 15.72
C ILE A 306 29.77 -70.61 16.62
N ARG A 307 29.15 -69.68 17.37
CA ARG A 307 28.01 -70.01 18.24
C ARG A 307 26.80 -70.54 17.47
N LEU A 308 26.56 -70.04 16.25
CA LEU A 308 25.51 -70.57 15.39
C LEU A 308 25.85 -71.96 14.84
N LEU A 309 27.11 -72.20 14.45
CA LEU A 309 27.57 -73.53 14.02
C LEU A 309 27.36 -74.56 15.13
N GLN A 310 27.70 -74.21 16.37
CA GLN A 310 27.46 -75.03 17.57
C GLN A 310 25.96 -75.30 17.79
N SER A 311 25.11 -74.29 17.60
CA SER A 311 23.65 -74.46 17.63
C SER A 311 23.16 -75.48 16.60
N PHE A 312 23.68 -75.48 15.37
CA PHE A 312 23.29 -76.46 14.35
C PHE A 312 23.71 -77.89 14.69
N GLN A 313 24.78 -78.06 15.47
CA GLN A 313 25.29 -79.37 15.88
C GLN A 313 24.50 -80.01 17.04
N THR A 314 23.46 -79.34 17.56
CA THR A 314 22.60 -79.88 18.64
C THR A 314 21.86 -81.15 18.21
N ARG A 315 21.91 -82.18 19.05
CA ARG A 315 21.25 -83.48 18.84
C ARG A 315 20.06 -83.65 19.78
N ASP A 316 19.04 -84.36 19.32
CA ASP A 316 17.89 -84.77 20.14
C ASP A 316 18.24 -85.96 21.04
N GLU A 317 17.26 -86.42 21.84
CA GLU A 317 17.41 -87.55 22.75
C GLU A 317 17.78 -88.87 22.05
N ASN A 318 17.51 -88.99 20.74
CA ASN A 318 17.83 -90.16 19.92
C ASN A 318 19.18 -90.01 19.21
N GLY A 319 19.92 -88.94 19.48
CA GLY A 319 21.18 -88.64 18.82
C GLY A 319 21.04 -88.12 17.39
N LYS A 320 19.84 -87.78 16.91
CA LYS A 320 19.62 -87.20 15.58
C LYS A 320 19.83 -85.68 15.61
N ALA A 321 20.35 -85.11 14.53
CA ALA A 321 20.50 -83.66 14.41
C ALA A 321 19.13 -82.97 14.52
N SER A 322 18.99 -82.06 15.48
CA SER A 322 17.69 -81.42 15.78
C SER A 322 17.41 -80.18 14.92
N ARG A 323 18.44 -79.59 14.32
CA ARG A 323 18.36 -78.31 13.58
C ARG A 323 18.91 -78.33 12.16
N ILE A 324 19.21 -79.51 11.64
CA ILE A 324 19.67 -79.69 10.26
C ILE A 324 18.72 -80.66 9.56
N ASN A 325 18.28 -80.30 8.37
CA ASN A 325 17.54 -81.20 7.50
C ASN A 325 17.92 -80.98 6.03
N VAL A 326 17.43 -81.83 5.15
CA VAL A 326 17.75 -81.83 3.72
C VAL A 326 16.49 -81.68 2.90
N PHE A 327 16.57 -80.96 1.77
CA PHE A 327 15.48 -80.85 0.80
C PHE A 327 15.93 -81.42 -0.55
N ARG A 328 15.31 -82.55 -0.93
CA ARG A 328 15.71 -83.34 -2.10
C ARG A 328 15.21 -82.74 -3.41
N ARG A 329 16.02 -82.92 -4.46
CA ARG A 329 15.54 -82.75 -5.84
C ARG A 329 14.57 -83.90 -6.18
N PRO A 330 13.58 -83.66 -7.05
CA PRO A 330 12.81 -84.75 -7.64
C PRO A 330 13.69 -85.73 -8.42
N TYR A 331 13.25 -86.98 -8.52
CA TYR A 331 13.97 -88.07 -9.20
C TYR A 331 13.21 -88.64 -10.42
N LYS A 332 12.00 -88.15 -10.69
CA LYS A 332 11.18 -88.48 -11.87
C LYS A 332 10.34 -87.27 -12.27
N SER A 333 9.82 -87.24 -13.49
CA SER A 333 8.86 -86.21 -13.93
C SER A 333 7.46 -86.45 -13.36
N GLY A 334 6.65 -85.40 -13.25
CA GLY A 334 5.25 -85.47 -12.82
C GLY A 334 4.96 -84.79 -11.47
N PRO A 335 3.73 -84.90 -10.94
CA PRO A 335 3.34 -84.25 -9.68
C PRO A 335 4.20 -84.69 -8.49
N LEU A 336 4.64 -83.74 -7.66
CA LEU A 336 5.49 -84.05 -6.49
C LEU A 336 4.77 -84.95 -5.48
N LYS A 337 3.44 -84.81 -5.32
CA LYS A 337 2.62 -85.64 -4.43
C LYS A 337 2.68 -87.15 -4.77
N ASN A 338 3.02 -87.50 -6.01
CA ASN A 338 3.10 -88.88 -6.49
C ASN A 338 4.52 -89.48 -6.33
N MET A 339 5.37 -88.87 -5.50
CA MET A 339 6.75 -89.27 -5.26
C MET A 339 6.96 -89.65 -3.79
N PRO A 340 6.92 -90.96 -3.43
CA PRO A 340 6.99 -91.40 -2.03
C PRO A 340 8.19 -90.88 -1.25
N LEU A 341 9.37 -90.78 -1.89
CA LEU A 341 10.58 -90.27 -1.23
C LEU A 341 10.47 -88.78 -0.89
N LEU A 342 9.85 -87.97 -1.77
CA LEU A 342 9.61 -86.56 -1.46
C LEU A 342 8.55 -86.43 -0.37
N GLU A 343 7.50 -87.24 -0.38
CA GLU A 343 6.49 -87.20 0.69
C GLU A 343 7.10 -87.56 2.06
N LYS A 344 8.02 -88.53 2.12
CA LYS A 344 8.81 -88.83 3.33
C LYS A 344 9.68 -87.63 3.73
N ASN A 345 10.37 -87.00 2.76
CA ASN A 345 11.21 -85.83 3.00
C ASN A 345 10.38 -84.62 3.49
N ARG A 346 9.16 -84.43 2.98
CA ARG A 346 8.22 -83.39 3.43
C ARG A 346 7.83 -83.55 4.89
N LYS A 347 7.51 -84.79 5.31
CA LYS A 347 7.18 -85.10 6.70
C LYS A 347 8.38 -84.83 7.62
N SER A 348 9.57 -85.29 7.23
CA SER A 348 10.83 -85.00 7.93
C SER A 348 11.07 -83.50 8.10
N LEU A 349 10.97 -82.72 7.02
CA LEU A 349 11.14 -81.26 7.04
C LEU A 349 10.10 -80.59 7.96
N SER A 350 8.84 -80.99 7.85
CA SER A 350 7.75 -80.44 8.66
C SER A 350 8.00 -80.71 10.15
N GLU A 351 8.40 -81.93 10.50
CA GLU A 351 8.70 -82.33 11.88
C GLU A 351 9.84 -81.48 12.47
N THR A 352 10.97 -81.36 11.77
CA THR A 352 12.10 -80.52 12.23
C THR A 352 11.72 -79.05 12.42
N ILE A 353 10.97 -78.48 11.49
CA ILE A 353 10.59 -77.05 11.54
C ILE A 353 9.59 -76.78 12.66
N MET A 354 8.62 -77.68 12.84
CA MET A 354 7.56 -77.52 13.85
C MET A 354 8.08 -77.75 15.27
N ASN A 355 9.04 -78.65 15.47
CA ASN A 355 9.67 -78.92 16.77
C ASN A 355 10.58 -77.80 17.28
N LEU A 356 11.02 -76.88 16.42
CA LEU A 356 11.77 -75.70 16.86
C LEU A 356 10.89 -74.83 17.78
N GLU A 357 11.46 -74.02 18.66
CA GLU A 357 10.66 -73.04 19.44
C GLU A 357 10.59 -71.69 18.71
N TYR A 358 9.49 -70.95 18.89
CA TYR A 358 9.38 -69.57 18.38
C TYR A 358 10.05 -68.59 19.33
N VAL A 359 10.75 -67.59 18.78
CA VAL A 359 11.27 -66.45 19.52
C VAL A 359 10.36 -65.23 19.32
N VAL A 360 10.09 -64.49 20.40
CA VAL A 360 9.35 -63.21 20.34
C VAL A 360 10.20 -62.21 19.55
N VAL A 361 9.58 -61.39 18.71
CA VAL A 361 10.25 -60.31 17.95
C VAL A 361 10.11 -58.99 18.72
N LYS A 362 11.22 -58.27 18.89
CA LYS A 362 11.28 -56.88 19.40
C LYS A 362 11.36 -55.91 18.22
N GLU A 363 11.07 -54.65 18.51
CA GLU A 363 11.24 -53.56 17.57
C GLU A 363 12.71 -53.49 17.11
N ASN A 364 12.92 -53.44 15.79
CA ASN A 364 14.23 -53.39 15.14
C ASN A 364 15.15 -54.62 15.32
N ASP A 365 14.60 -55.82 15.57
CA ASP A 365 15.41 -57.05 15.60
C ASP A 365 15.98 -57.46 14.22
N PHE A 366 15.39 -56.97 13.13
CA PHE A 366 15.81 -57.23 11.76
C PHE A 366 16.37 -55.97 11.10
N ASP A 367 17.63 -56.05 10.67
CA ASP A 367 18.30 -55.03 9.86
C ASP A 367 18.57 -55.58 8.44
N PHE A 368 19.09 -54.77 7.53
CA PHE A 368 19.15 -55.13 6.11
C PHE A 368 20.53 -54.94 5.50
N THR A 369 20.95 -56.00 4.81
CA THR A 369 22.20 -56.04 4.05
C THR A 369 22.00 -55.44 2.67
N LEU A 370 22.30 -54.16 2.52
CA LEU A 370 22.46 -53.57 1.20
C LEU A 370 23.88 -53.83 0.67
N SER A 371 23.98 -54.19 -0.60
CA SER A 371 25.26 -54.22 -1.33
C SER A 371 25.92 -52.83 -1.34
N ASN A 372 27.24 -52.78 -1.58
CA ASN A 372 27.93 -51.49 -1.70
C ASN A 372 27.37 -50.65 -2.85
N GLU A 373 26.93 -51.28 -3.93
CA GLU A 373 26.29 -50.62 -5.07
C GLU A 373 24.92 -50.04 -4.68
N ALA A 374 24.09 -50.79 -3.93
CA ALA A 374 22.83 -50.30 -3.42
C ALA A 374 23.01 -49.16 -2.41
N LYS A 375 24.03 -49.21 -1.54
CA LYS A 375 24.37 -48.11 -0.62
C LYS A 375 24.74 -46.82 -1.36
N LEU A 376 25.60 -46.93 -2.39
CA LEU A 376 25.95 -45.77 -3.23
C LEU A 376 24.74 -45.21 -3.98
N TYR A 377 23.88 -46.09 -4.52
CA TYR A 377 22.64 -45.66 -5.17
C TYR A 377 21.73 -44.91 -4.19
N LEU A 378 21.62 -45.40 -2.96
CA LEU A 378 20.83 -44.80 -1.90
C LEU A 378 21.37 -43.42 -1.45
N GLU A 379 22.69 -43.23 -1.43
CA GLU A 379 23.33 -41.91 -1.27
C GLU A 379 23.00 -40.97 -2.44
N CYS A 380 22.99 -41.47 -3.69
CA CYS A 380 22.56 -40.67 -4.84
C CYS A 380 21.10 -40.26 -4.73
N LEU A 381 20.20 -41.16 -4.29
CA LEU A 381 18.78 -40.84 -4.08
C LEU A 381 18.58 -39.74 -3.02
N LEU A 382 19.32 -39.80 -1.92
CA LEU A 382 19.32 -38.74 -0.89
C LEU A 382 19.73 -37.39 -1.47
N LYS A 383 20.84 -37.35 -2.21
CA LYS A 383 21.36 -36.12 -2.82
C LYS A 383 20.36 -35.53 -3.81
N LEU A 384 19.81 -36.36 -4.70
CA LEU A 384 18.85 -35.91 -5.71
C LEU A 384 17.54 -35.41 -5.10
N SER A 385 17.07 -36.06 -4.03
CA SER A 385 15.92 -35.60 -3.26
C SER A 385 16.18 -34.20 -2.69
N ASN A 386 17.30 -34.02 -1.98
CA ASN A 386 17.73 -32.74 -1.43
C ASN A 386 17.87 -31.63 -2.50
N ASP A 387 18.52 -31.94 -3.64
CA ASP A 387 18.69 -30.98 -4.74
C ASP A 387 17.35 -30.59 -5.37
N ASN A 388 16.41 -31.53 -5.49
CA ASN A 388 15.09 -31.26 -6.02
C ASN A 388 14.29 -30.32 -5.08
N TYR A 389 14.34 -30.55 -3.77
CA TYR A 389 13.71 -29.64 -2.81
C TYR A 389 14.32 -28.25 -2.82
N LYS A 390 15.66 -28.15 -2.92
CA LYS A 390 16.35 -26.86 -3.11
C LYS A 390 15.86 -26.14 -4.37
N ASN A 391 15.75 -26.84 -5.50
CA ASN A 391 15.25 -26.28 -6.76
C ASN A 391 13.79 -25.80 -6.64
N LYS A 392 12.96 -26.53 -5.89
CA LYS A 392 11.57 -26.15 -5.62
C LYS A 392 11.49 -24.86 -4.80
N ILE A 393 12.38 -24.66 -3.83
CA ILE A 393 12.43 -23.40 -3.08
C ILE A 393 12.93 -22.23 -3.92
N ASN A 394 13.85 -22.47 -4.86
CA ASN A 394 14.19 -21.45 -5.86
C ASN A 394 12.97 -21.06 -6.71
N GLU A 395 12.17 -22.04 -7.16
CA GLU A 395 10.93 -21.80 -7.92
C GLU A 395 9.91 -21.00 -7.12
N LEU A 396 9.71 -21.34 -5.84
CA LEU A 396 8.85 -20.58 -4.93
C LEU A 396 9.34 -19.14 -4.77
N SER A 397 10.64 -18.94 -4.55
CA SER A 397 11.22 -17.61 -4.43
C SER A 397 10.99 -16.77 -5.68
N PHE A 398 11.05 -17.38 -6.88
CA PHE A 398 10.75 -16.71 -8.13
C PHE A 398 9.27 -16.31 -8.23
N ILE A 399 8.37 -17.23 -7.89
CA ILE A 399 6.91 -16.98 -7.86
C ILE A 399 6.56 -15.84 -6.90
N LEU A 400 7.13 -15.84 -5.71
CA LEU A 400 6.88 -14.78 -4.73
C LEU A 400 7.46 -13.43 -5.19
N LYS A 401 8.59 -13.45 -5.91
CA LYS A 401 9.13 -12.23 -6.53
C LYS A 401 8.18 -11.67 -7.59
N GLU A 402 7.63 -12.51 -8.46
CA GLU A 402 6.61 -12.12 -9.44
C GLU A 402 5.37 -11.53 -8.76
N TYR A 403 4.90 -12.15 -7.68
CA TYR A 403 3.77 -11.66 -6.89
C TYR A 403 4.03 -10.25 -6.33
N VAL A 404 5.23 -10.00 -5.78
CA VAL A 404 5.65 -8.68 -5.30
C VAL A 404 5.66 -7.68 -6.45
N THR A 405 6.26 -8.03 -7.59
CA THR A 405 6.30 -7.18 -8.80
C THR A 405 4.89 -6.80 -9.27
N GLN A 406 3.94 -7.74 -9.28
CA GLN A 406 2.56 -7.46 -9.67
C GLN A 406 1.88 -6.49 -8.69
N LYS A 407 2.09 -6.65 -7.38
CA LYS A 407 1.58 -5.72 -6.36
C LYS A 407 2.17 -4.32 -6.53
N THR A 408 3.46 -4.21 -6.80
CA THR A 408 4.13 -2.91 -6.96
C THR A 408 3.86 -2.25 -8.32
N GLN A 409 3.24 -2.96 -9.27
CA GLN A 409 2.74 -2.41 -10.53
C GLN A 409 1.25 -2.01 -10.47
N ASN A 410 0.43 -2.67 -9.64
CA ASN A 410 -1.03 -2.54 -9.63
C ASN A 410 -1.58 -2.03 -8.29
N TYR A 411 -1.00 -0.99 -7.72
CA TYR A 411 -1.49 -0.37 -6.49
C TYR A 411 -2.36 0.87 -6.76
N THR A 412 -3.27 1.20 -5.82
CA THR A 412 -4.19 2.34 -5.98
C THR A 412 -3.76 3.59 -5.19
N SER A 413 -2.98 3.41 -4.12
CA SER A 413 -2.38 4.50 -3.35
C SER A 413 -1.05 4.10 -2.73
N PHE A 414 -0.19 5.09 -2.47
CA PHE A 414 1.11 4.87 -1.81
C PHE A 414 0.97 4.32 -0.38
N ASN A 415 -0.05 4.77 0.36
CA ASN A 415 -0.33 4.27 1.71
C ASN A 415 -0.75 2.79 1.71
N GLN A 416 -1.60 2.40 0.75
CA GLN A 416 -2.04 1.02 0.60
C GLN A 416 -0.85 0.09 0.33
N ILE A 417 -0.03 0.38 -0.70
CA ILE A 417 1.10 -0.49 -1.05
C ILE A 417 2.15 -0.55 0.05
N SER A 418 2.41 0.56 0.77
CA SER A 418 3.31 0.55 1.92
C SER A 418 2.82 -0.39 3.02
N THR A 419 1.52 -0.34 3.35
CA THR A 419 0.91 -1.22 4.37
C THR A 419 0.93 -2.68 3.94
N GLU A 420 0.59 -2.97 2.68
CA GLU A 420 0.60 -4.34 2.15
C GLU A 420 2.02 -4.93 2.12
N LEU A 421 3.03 -4.12 1.75
CA LEU A 421 4.42 -4.53 1.76
C LEU A 421 4.98 -4.72 3.17
N ASP A 422 4.54 -3.93 4.15
CA ASP A 422 4.96 -4.09 5.57
C ASP A 422 4.49 -5.44 6.14
N LEU A 423 3.22 -5.77 5.91
CA LEU A 423 2.62 -7.04 6.30
C LEU A 423 3.34 -8.22 5.62
N LEU A 424 3.59 -8.11 4.31
CA LEU A 424 4.28 -9.16 3.55
C LEU A 424 5.76 -9.29 3.99
N TYR A 425 6.45 -8.17 4.22
CA TYR A 425 7.83 -8.17 4.69
C TYR A 425 7.97 -8.85 6.05
N SER A 426 7.08 -8.51 6.99
CA SER A 426 7.03 -9.13 8.31
C SER A 426 6.76 -10.63 8.22
N ALA A 427 5.75 -11.03 7.44
CA ALA A 427 5.42 -12.45 7.24
C ALA A 427 6.55 -13.24 6.55
N LEU A 428 7.25 -12.64 5.58
CA LEU A 428 8.39 -13.28 4.92
C LEU A 428 9.59 -13.42 5.85
N ARG A 429 9.84 -12.43 6.72
CA ARG A 429 10.90 -12.51 7.73
C ARG A 429 10.60 -13.64 8.72
N ASP A 430 9.37 -13.69 9.22
CA ASP A 430 8.92 -14.73 10.14
C ASP A 430 9.01 -16.11 9.47
N LEU A 431 8.61 -16.25 8.20
CA LEU A 431 8.81 -17.49 7.44
C LEU A 431 10.29 -17.86 7.37
N SER A 432 11.16 -16.91 6.98
CA SER A 432 12.60 -17.17 6.83
C SER A 432 13.25 -17.66 8.12
N GLU A 433 12.90 -17.07 9.27
CA GLU A 433 13.41 -17.48 10.59
C GLU A 433 12.88 -18.87 10.96
N ASN A 434 11.58 -19.09 10.74
CA ASN A 434 10.90 -20.34 11.04
C ASN A 434 11.36 -21.55 10.20
N LEU A 435 11.82 -21.33 8.97
CA LEU A 435 12.28 -22.40 8.08
C LEU A 435 13.64 -22.94 8.49
N ASP A 436 14.53 -22.10 9.02
CA ASP A 436 15.86 -22.51 9.48
C ASP A 436 15.78 -23.47 10.69
N GLU A 437 14.71 -23.42 11.47
CA GLU A 437 14.47 -24.25 12.68
C GLU A 437 13.80 -25.60 12.39
N THR A 438 13.46 -25.88 11.14
CA THR A 438 12.76 -27.11 10.77
C THR A 438 13.68 -28.33 10.91
N LYS A 439 13.10 -29.48 11.29
CA LYS A 439 13.85 -30.72 11.52
C LYS A 439 13.71 -31.77 10.41
N ASN A 440 12.70 -31.62 9.56
CA ASN A 440 12.41 -32.53 8.46
C ASN A 440 11.66 -31.80 7.32
N TYR A 441 11.57 -32.46 6.17
CA TYR A 441 10.92 -31.95 4.96
C TYR A 441 9.45 -31.60 5.19
N ASN A 442 8.67 -32.47 5.86
CA ASN A 442 7.25 -32.24 6.10
C ASN A 442 6.98 -30.95 6.88
N GLN A 443 7.69 -30.73 8.00
CA GLN A 443 7.56 -29.52 8.81
C GLN A 443 7.94 -28.26 8.02
N PHE A 444 8.93 -28.37 7.13
CA PHE A 444 9.35 -27.28 6.26
C PHE A 444 8.27 -26.93 5.23
N PHE A 445 7.66 -27.92 4.57
CA PHE A 445 6.59 -27.67 3.61
C PHE A 445 5.30 -27.21 4.26
N GLU A 446 4.95 -27.70 5.44
CA GLU A 446 3.80 -27.21 6.22
C GLU A 446 3.92 -25.70 6.49
N LYS A 447 5.10 -25.23 6.92
CA LYS A 447 5.35 -23.80 7.14
C LYS A 447 5.24 -22.97 5.86
N VAL A 448 5.78 -23.48 4.75
CA VAL A 448 5.65 -22.82 3.43
C VAL A 448 4.18 -22.75 2.99
N GLN A 449 3.42 -23.85 3.12
CA GLN A 449 2.01 -23.91 2.72
C GLN A 449 1.13 -23.02 3.59
N SER A 450 1.37 -22.98 4.90
CA SER A 450 0.69 -22.04 5.80
C SER A 450 0.91 -20.61 5.33
N PHE A 451 2.16 -20.23 5.06
CA PHE A 451 2.49 -18.89 4.55
C PHE A 451 1.75 -18.56 3.24
N ILE A 452 1.76 -19.48 2.27
CA ILE A 452 1.06 -19.28 0.98
C ILE A 452 -0.45 -19.05 1.21
N SER A 453 -1.05 -19.82 2.12
CA SER A 453 -2.48 -19.72 2.46
C SER A 453 -2.80 -18.42 3.19
N ASP A 454 -2.01 -18.08 4.22
CA ASP A 454 -2.19 -16.90 5.07
C ASP A 454 -2.05 -15.60 4.27
N GLN A 455 -1.09 -15.56 3.34
CA GLN A 455 -0.86 -14.42 2.45
C GLN A 455 -1.79 -14.40 1.22
N LYS A 456 -2.72 -15.36 1.11
CA LYS A 456 -3.68 -15.50 0.00
C LYS A 456 -3.00 -15.46 -1.38
N ILE A 457 -1.84 -16.10 -1.50
CA ILE A 457 -1.11 -16.17 -2.76
C ILE A 457 -1.89 -17.11 -3.70
N PRO A 458 -2.17 -16.72 -4.97
CA PRO A 458 -3.04 -17.47 -5.87
C PRO A 458 -2.66 -18.95 -6.04
N SER A 459 -3.65 -19.84 -6.06
CA SER A 459 -3.45 -21.30 -6.12
C SER A 459 -2.93 -21.85 -7.45
N GLN A 460 -2.61 -20.99 -8.43
CA GLN A 460 -2.02 -21.38 -9.72
C GLN A 460 -0.59 -21.95 -9.55
N TYR A 461 0.00 -21.76 -8.37
CA TYR A 461 1.31 -22.22 -7.96
C TYR A 461 1.26 -23.54 -7.15
N ASN A 462 0.24 -24.37 -7.41
CA ASN A 462 -0.07 -25.55 -6.60
C ASN A 462 1.05 -26.60 -6.67
N TYR A 463 1.78 -26.72 -5.56
CA TYR A 463 2.93 -27.59 -5.35
C TYR A 463 2.61 -29.11 -5.43
N ASN A 464 1.33 -29.49 -5.43
CA ASN A 464 0.90 -30.84 -5.03
C ASN A 464 1.07 -31.96 -6.08
N ASN A 465 1.06 -31.70 -7.39
CA ASN A 465 0.92 -32.79 -8.37
C ASN A 465 2.20 -33.59 -8.68
N ARG A 466 3.38 -33.20 -8.18
CA ARG A 466 4.64 -33.97 -8.34
C ARG A 466 5.30 -34.39 -7.03
N LEU A 467 4.71 -34.04 -5.88
CA LEU A 467 5.24 -34.41 -4.55
C LEU A 467 4.98 -35.88 -4.20
N GLN A 468 3.87 -36.47 -4.63
CA GLN A 468 3.48 -37.84 -4.23
C GLN A 468 4.52 -38.91 -4.58
N THR A 469 5.27 -38.77 -5.67
CA THR A 469 6.33 -39.73 -6.05
C THR A 469 7.57 -39.55 -5.19
N LEU A 470 7.90 -38.32 -4.80
CA LEU A 470 9.05 -37.99 -3.97
C LEU A 470 8.80 -38.34 -2.51
N GLU A 471 7.58 -38.12 -2.01
CA GLU A 471 7.14 -38.53 -0.68
C GLU A 471 7.33 -40.05 -0.48
N LYS A 472 6.97 -40.88 -1.47
CA LYS A 472 7.18 -42.33 -1.39
C LYS A 472 8.66 -42.72 -1.34
N ILE A 473 9.50 -42.02 -2.10
CA ILE A 473 10.96 -42.22 -2.09
C ILE A 473 11.53 -41.75 -0.75
N GLU A 474 11.06 -40.65 -0.19
CA GLU A 474 11.45 -40.14 1.12
C GLU A 474 11.07 -41.11 2.26
N GLU A 475 9.83 -41.60 2.27
CA GLU A 475 9.36 -42.61 3.23
C GLU A 475 10.23 -43.87 3.21
N MET A 476 10.68 -44.27 2.03
CA MET A 476 11.64 -45.35 1.87
C MET A 476 13.02 -44.95 2.43
N LEU A 477 13.56 -43.79 2.04
CA LEU A 477 14.90 -43.32 2.46
C LEU A 477 15.05 -43.20 3.98
N ILE A 478 14.02 -42.70 4.68
CA ILE A 478 14.02 -42.55 6.15
C ILE A 478 14.18 -43.89 6.87
N LYS A 479 13.79 -45.01 6.23
CA LYS A 479 13.96 -46.35 6.81
C LYS A 479 15.40 -46.86 6.71
N PHE A 480 16.23 -46.29 5.84
CA PHE A 480 17.61 -46.74 5.60
C PHE A 480 18.66 -45.77 6.15
N VAL A 481 18.36 -44.47 6.22
CA VAL A 481 19.34 -43.44 6.58
C VAL A 481 18.73 -42.43 7.52
N ASP A 482 19.57 -41.89 8.40
CA ASP A 482 19.24 -40.69 9.16
C ASP A 482 19.24 -39.48 8.22
N THR A 483 18.06 -39.12 7.73
CA THR A 483 17.86 -38.00 6.80
C THR A 483 18.20 -36.65 7.43
N SER A 484 18.31 -36.55 8.76
CA SER A 484 18.74 -35.32 9.45
C SER A 484 20.17 -34.91 9.11
N THR A 485 21.01 -35.85 8.67
CA THR A 485 22.39 -35.57 8.24
C THR A 485 22.49 -34.89 6.88
N VAL A 486 21.44 -34.99 6.06
CA VAL A 486 21.39 -34.43 4.69
C VAL A 486 20.43 -33.24 4.62
N PHE A 487 19.40 -33.21 5.48
CA PHE A 487 18.46 -32.11 5.57
C PHE A 487 19.10 -30.88 6.22
N ILE A 488 19.53 -29.92 5.40
CA ILE A 488 20.18 -28.68 5.83
C ILE A 488 19.35 -27.47 5.35
N PRO A 489 18.26 -27.10 6.06
CA PRO A 489 17.32 -26.05 5.66
C PRO A 489 17.99 -24.72 5.37
N SER A 490 18.99 -24.37 6.18
CA SER A 490 19.72 -23.11 6.09
C SER A 490 20.40 -22.90 4.73
N SER A 491 20.73 -23.97 4.01
CA SER A 491 21.30 -23.91 2.66
C SER A 491 20.25 -23.67 1.56
N TRP A 492 18.98 -23.93 1.86
CA TRP A 492 17.85 -23.74 0.94
C TRP A 492 17.09 -22.44 1.19
N THR A 493 17.17 -21.85 2.38
CA THR A 493 16.44 -20.60 2.72
C THR A 493 17.09 -19.35 2.12
N LEU A 494 18.27 -19.47 1.51
CA LEU A 494 18.98 -18.33 0.90
C LEU A 494 18.15 -17.53 -0.12
N PRO A 495 17.43 -18.14 -1.08
CA PRO A 495 16.55 -17.42 -2.02
C PRO A 495 15.44 -16.64 -1.28
N ILE A 496 14.82 -17.26 -0.27
CA ILE A 496 13.81 -16.60 0.57
C ILE A 496 14.42 -15.42 1.34
N LYS A 497 15.63 -15.57 1.89
CA LYS A 497 16.37 -14.47 2.54
C LYS A 497 16.69 -13.33 1.58
N HIS A 498 17.02 -13.63 0.33
CA HIS A 498 17.19 -12.61 -0.71
C HIS A 498 15.88 -11.91 -1.03
N LEU A 499 14.77 -12.65 -1.11
CA LEU A 499 13.44 -12.09 -1.30
C LEU A 499 13.04 -11.18 -0.14
N VAL A 500 13.26 -11.58 1.12
CA VAL A 500 13.03 -10.73 2.32
C VAL A 500 13.75 -9.39 2.17
N LYS A 501 15.03 -9.40 1.75
CA LYS A 501 15.79 -8.17 1.51
C LYS A 501 15.20 -7.33 0.38
N SER A 502 14.75 -7.96 -0.70
CA SER A 502 14.13 -7.29 -1.85
C SER A 502 12.82 -6.61 -1.46
N VAL A 503 11.93 -7.32 -0.76
CA VAL A 503 10.64 -6.79 -0.28
C VAL A 503 10.86 -5.69 0.76
N GLY A 504 11.83 -5.87 1.67
CA GLY A 504 12.20 -4.83 2.62
C GLY A 504 12.71 -3.55 1.95
N SER A 505 13.46 -3.67 0.84
CA SER A 505 13.90 -2.52 0.04
C SER A 505 12.73 -1.79 -0.63
N GLU A 506 11.74 -2.52 -1.15
CA GLU A 506 10.51 -1.93 -1.71
C GLU A 506 9.67 -1.24 -0.63
N TYR A 507 9.49 -1.89 0.53
CA TYR A 507 8.77 -1.30 1.67
C TYR A 507 9.41 0.02 2.12
N GLU A 508 10.73 0.06 2.34
CA GLU A 508 11.44 1.26 2.76
C GLU A 508 11.41 2.38 1.70
N TRP A 509 11.34 2.03 0.41
CA TRP A 509 11.12 3.00 -0.67
C TRP A 509 9.77 3.69 -0.54
N TYR A 510 8.67 2.92 -0.46
CA TYR A 510 7.33 3.49 -0.35
C TYR A 510 7.12 4.28 0.95
N LYS A 511 7.72 3.81 2.05
CA LYS A 511 7.76 4.56 3.31
C LYS A 511 8.47 5.91 3.17
N SER A 512 9.60 5.93 2.44
CA SER A 512 10.31 7.18 2.13
C SER A 512 9.48 8.11 1.24
N LEU A 513 8.72 7.56 0.28
CA LEU A 513 7.81 8.35 -0.56
C LEU A 513 6.67 8.97 0.24
N ILE A 514 6.10 8.27 1.23
CA ILE A 514 5.05 8.82 2.10
C ILE A 514 5.59 10.02 2.88
N ILE A 515 6.76 9.88 3.52
CA ILE A 515 7.44 10.98 4.22
C ILE A 515 7.71 12.15 3.26
N TYR A 516 8.13 11.83 2.03
CA TYR A 516 8.38 12.82 0.99
C TYR A 516 7.11 13.60 0.61
N ILE A 517 5.99 12.90 0.39
CA ILE A 517 4.67 13.47 0.12
C ILE A 517 4.22 14.38 1.25
N GLU A 518 4.33 13.92 2.51
CA GLU A 518 3.94 14.70 3.69
C GLU A 518 4.73 16.00 3.80
N LYS A 519 6.06 15.94 3.64
CA LYS A 519 6.89 17.15 3.68
C LYS A 519 6.58 18.10 2.54
N LEU A 520 6.48 17.60 1.31
CA LEU A 520 6.15 18.43 0.15
C LEU A 520 4.78 19.10 0.30
N SER A 521 3.83 18.42 0.95
CA SER A 521 2.49 18.95 1.24
C SER A 521 2.49 19.98 2.37
N SER A 522 3.56 20.09 3.17
CA SER A 522 3.64 21.02 4.30
C SER A 522 3.77 22.48 3.86
N TYR A 523 3.30 23.41 4.70
CA TYR A 523 3.42 24.84 4.44
C TYR A 523 4.86 25.30 4.22
N GLU A 524 5.84 24.74 4.94
CA GLU A 524 7.25 25.10 4.82
C GLU A 524 7.81 24.90 3.41
N THR A 525 7.34 23.87 2.70
CA THR A 525 7.70 23.66 1.30
C THR A 525 6.78 24.45 0.38
N GLN A 526 5.48 24.47 0.67
CA GLN A 526 4.50 25.15 -0.19
C GLN A 526 4.76 26.65 -0.31
N LYS A 527 5.31 27.30 0.73
CA LYS A 527 5.64 28.74 0.70
C LYS A 527 6.59 29.13 -0.45
N ASN A 528 7.47 28.23 -0.86
CA ASN A 528 8.44 28.43 -1.94
C ASN A 528 8.13 27.57 -3.19
N LYS A 529 6.92 26.98 -3.29
CA LYS A 529 6.62 25.94 -4.30
C LYS A 529 6.96 26.35 -5.74
N THR A 530 6.70 27.62 -6.09
CA THR A 530 6.95 28.14 -7.43
C THR A 530 8.44 28.21 -7.77
N GLU A 531 9.26 28.64 -6.83
CA GLU A 531 10.72 28.73 -6.97
C GLU A 531 11.34 27.34 -7.00
N THR A 532 10.91 26.47 -6.08
CA THR A 532 11.35 25.08 -6.01
C THR A 532 10.98 24.31 -7.29
N TYR A 533 9.75 24.49 -7.80
CA TYR A 533 9.32 23.87 -9.06
C TYR A 533 10.20 24.32 -10.23
N SER A 534 10.44 25.62 -10.37
CA SER A 534 11.26 26.17 -11.46
C SER A 534 12.75 25.81 -11.32
N ALA A 535 13.25 25.59 -10.10
CA ALA A 535 14.60 25.10 -9.86
C ALA A 535 14.77 23.62 -10.24
N ILE A 536 13.72 22.79 -10.11
CA ILE A 536 13.77 21.36 -10.45
C ILE A 536 13.44 21.12 -11.92
N PHE A 537 12.38 21.77 -12.44
CA PHE A 537 11.85 21.53 -13.78
C PHE A 537 12.12 22.73 -14.69
N GLN A 538 13.18 22.64 -15.51
CA GLN A 538 13.58 23.70 -16.44
C GLN A 538 13.23 23.33 -17.88
N ASN A 539 12.28 24.06 -18.48
CA ASN A 539 11.80 24.10 -19.88
C ASN A 539 11.56 22.77 -20.64
N THR A 540 12.31 21.69 -20.39
CA THR A 540 12.13 20.33 -20.92
C THR A 540 12.79 19.21 -20.08
N PHE A 541 13.64 19.51 -19.08
CA PHE A 541 14.38 18.48 -18.32
C PHE A 541 14.31 18.67 -16.79
N THR A 542 14.40 17.56 -16.06
CA THR A 542 14.46 17.52 -14.59
C THR A 542 15.92 17.63 -14.13
N LEU A 543 16.24 18.60 -13.29
CA LEU A 543 17.55 18.74 -12.65
C LEU A 543 17.66 17.78 -11.47
N THR A 544 18.23 16.59 -11.71
CA THR A 544 18.37 15.51 -10.72
C THR A 544 19.05 15.96 -9.42
N SER A 545 20.04 16.86 -9.49
CA SER A 545 20.73 17.37 -8.29
C SER A 545 19.79 18.17 -7.36
N ASN A 546 18.86 18.93 -7.94
CA ASN A 546 17.91 19.73 -7.18
C ASN A 546 16.77 18.86 -6.65
N LEU A 547 16.32 17.89 -7.45
CA LEU A 547 15.38 16.87 -7.00
C LEU A 547 15.95 16.07 -5.82
N MET A 548 17.24 15.70 -5.89
CA MET A 548 17.96 15.06 -4.80
C MET A 548 17.96 15.92 -3.55
N ALA A 549 18.33 17.20 -3.66
CA ALA A 549 18.37 18.10 -2.51
C ALA A 549 17.01 18.18 -1.81
N VAL A 550 15.91 18.28 -2.56
CA VAL A 550 14.55 18.32 -2.00
C VAL A 550 14.14 16.99 -1.39
N PHE A 551 14.44 15.85 -2.03
CA PHE A 551 14.17 14.53 -1.47
C PHE A 551 14.94 14.29 -0.17
N MET A 552 16.21 14.67 -0.13
CA MET A 552 17.09 14.50 1.02
C MET A 552 16.72 15.42 2.19
N ASP A 553 16.33 16.66 1.91
CA ASP A 553 15.80 17.59 2.91
C ASP A 553 14.51 17.04 3.53
N ALA A 554 13.63 16.51 2.69
CA ALA A 554 12.33 16.04 3.11
C ALA A 554 12.34 14.72 3.88
N THR A 555 13.12 13.75 3.44
CA THR A 555 13.19 12.43 4.07
C THR A 555 14.27 12.34 5.15
N GLY A 556 15.04 13.41 5.36
CA GLY A 556 16.23 13.44 6.20
C GLY A 556 17.44 12.82 5.51
N SER A 557 18.62 13.36 5.83
CA SER A 557 19.91 13.01 5.20
C SER A 557 20.35 11.54 5.31
N LYS A 558 19.56 10.68 5.98
CA LYS A 558 19.83 9.24 6.14
C LYS A 558 19.39 8.39 4.95
N ASN A 559 18.54 8.92 4.06
CA ASN A 559 17.96 8.17 2.94
C ASN A 559 18.69 8.33 1.59
N VAL A 560 19.98 8.70 1.61
CA VAL A 560 20.80 8.89 0.39
C VAL A 560 20.80 7.62 -0.47
N LYS A 561 20.89 6.46 0.17
CA LYS A 561 20.89 5.17 -0.53
C LYS A 561 19.60 4.98 -1.33
N GLN A 562 18.44 5.26 -0.74
CA GLN A 562 17.14 5.14 -1.43
C GLN A 562 17.06 6.05 -2.66
N PHE A 563 17.60 7.26 -2.57
CA PHE A 563 17.68 8.16 -3.72
C PHE A 563 18.59 7.63 -4.83
N ILE A 564 19.79 7.17 -4.47
CA ILE A 564 20.75 6.60 -5.46
C ILE A 564 20.15 5.37 -6.13
N ASP A 565 19.55 4.48 -5.35
CA ASP A 565 18.88 3.28 -5.87
C ASP A 565 17.72 3.66 -6.79
N ALA A 566 16.95 4.71 -6.46
CA ALA A 566 15.87 5.22 -7.30
C ALA A 566 16.36 5.87 -8.61
N GLN A 567 17.59 6.40 -8.68
CA GLN A 567 18.14 6.92 -9.94
C GLN A 567 18.50 5.80 -10.92
N ALA A 568 18.79 4.59 -10.40
CA ALA A 568 19.09 3.41 -11.21
C ALA A 568 17.82 2.64 -11.64
N ASP A 569 16.64 2.99 -11.09
CA ASP A 569 15.35 2.37 -11.37
C ASP A 569 14.38 3.39 -12.00
N ASP A 570 14.07 3.22 -13.29
CA ASP A 570 13.22 4.14 -14.05
C ASP A 570 11.83 4.33 -13.44
N ARG A 571 11.26 3.29 -12.80
CA ARG A 571 9.94 3.36 -12.15
C ARG A 571 10.02 4.23 -10.90
N ARG A 572 10.99 3.98 -10.01
CA ARG A 572 11.17 4.76 -8.78
C ARG A 572 11.48 6.23 -9.10
N LYS A 573 12.29 6.48 -10.12
CA LYS A 573 12.55 7.83 -10.63
C LYS A 573 11.26 8.52 -11.08
N LEU A 574 10.44 7.84 -11.89
CA LEU A 574 9.18 8.39 -12.38
C LEU A 574 8.18 8.67 -11.24
N GLU A 575 8.08 7.79 -10.24
CA GLU A 575 7.24 8.01 -9.05
C GLU A 575 7.65 9.29 -8.32
N MET A 576 8.95 9.45 -8.04
CA MET A 576 9.49 10.64 -7.37
C MET A 576 9.28 11.93 -8.18
N GLU A 577 9.55 11.90 -9.49
CA GLU A 577 9.30 13.05 -10.38
C GLU A 577 7.82 13.42 -10.43
N THR A 578 6.94 12.43 -10.51
CA THR A 578 5.48 12.62 -10.57
C THR A 578 4.96 13.22 -9.26
N ILE A 579 5.38 12.68 -8.11
CA ILE A 579 5.02 13.22 -6.78
C ILE A 579 5.43 14.69 -6.69
N THR A 580 6.69 14.98 -7.01
CA THR A 580 7.25 16.34 -6.94
C THR A 580 6.51 17.29 -7.85
N LYS A 581 6.28 16.88 -9.11
CA LYS A 581 5.60 17.69 -10.11
C LYS A 581 4.17 18.01 -9.70
N THR A 582 3.44 17.03 -9.17
CA THR A 582 2.04 17.18 -8.73
C THR A 582 1.93 18.09 -7.51
N LEU A 583 2.74 17.88 -6.47
CA LEU A 583 2.63 18.63 -5.21
C LEU A 583 3.17 20.06 -5.31
N LEU A 584 4.11 20.33 -6.23
CA LEU A 584 4.65 21.66 -6.46
C LEU A 584 3.99 22.38 -7.66
N GLN A 585 2.98 21.75 -8.29
CA GLN A 585 2.29 22.33 -9.43
C GLN A 585 1.64 23.67 -9.07
N ARG A 586 1.78 24.67 -9.95
CA ARG A 586 1.10 25.96 -9.79
C ARG A 586 -0.42 25.79 -9.92
N SER A 587 -1.14 26.56 -9.12
CA SER A 587 -2.61 26.64 -9.14
C SER A 587 -3.08 27.16 -10.50
N ASN A 588 -4.14 26.56 -11.05
CA ASN A 588 -4.79 27.04 -12.27
C ASN A 588 -5.77 28.17 -11.92
N ILE A 589 -5.51 29.37 -12.42
CA ILE A 589 -6.25 30.59 -12.10
C ILE A 589 -6.97 31.08 -13.36
N THR A 590 -8.28 31.16 -13.29
CA THR A 590 -9.13 31.64 -14.40
C THR A 590 -10.07 32.73 -13.90
N CYS A 591 -10.32 33.76 -14.71
CA CYS A 591 -11.29 34.81 -14.41
C CYS A 591 -12.27 34.96 -15.56
N ASP A 592 -13.57 34.99 -15.27
CA ASP A 592 -14.61 35.13 -16.30
C ASP A 592 -15.02 36.60 -16.53
N ALA A 593 -15.85 36.82 -17.55
CA ALA A 593 -16.35 38.16 -17.90
C ALA A 593 -17.26 38.80 -16.83
N ASN A 594 -17.75 38.01 -15.86
CA ASN A 594 -18.60 38.49 -14.78
C ASN A 594 -17.79 38.93 -13.55
N GLY A 595 -16.46 38.76 -13.57
CA GLY A 595 -15.58 39.05 -12.44
C GLY A 595 -15.51 37.89 -11.44
N ARG A 596 -15.67 36.65 -11.90
CA ARG A 596 -15.53 35.43 -11.09
C ARG A 596 -14.13 34.85 -11.26
N LEU A 597 -13.33 34.89 -10.20
CA LEU A 597 -12.00 34.31 -10.14
C LEU A 597 -12.08 32.90 -9.56
N ILE A 598 -11.75 31.88 -10.36
CA ILE A 598 -11.75 30.47 -9.95
C ILE A 598 -10.32 29.96 -9.92
N VAL A 599 -9.93 29.42 -8.78
CA VAL A 599 -8.58 28.90 -8.50
C VAL A 599 -8.70 27.42 -8.20
N LYS A 600 -8.14 26.58 -9.08
CA LYS A 600 -8.15 25.11 -8.95
C LYS A 600 -6.72 24.61 -8.76
N GLY A 601 -6.46 23.80 -7.74
CA GLY A 601 -5.12 23.28 -7.47
C GLY A 601 -5.12 22.06 -6.57
N PHE A 602 -3.97 21.40 -6.44
CA PHE A 602 -3.81 20.33 -5.44
C PHE A 602 -3.68 20.92 -4.04
N LEU A 603 -2.76 21.87 -3.90
CA LEU A 603 -2.54 22.68 -2.72
C LEU A 603 -2.56 24.16 -3.11
N ILE A 604 -3.40 24.96 -2.44
CA ILE A 604 -3.59 26.39 -2.73
C ILE A 604 -3.12 27.21 -1.54
N ARG A 605 -2.34 28.27 -1.78
CA ARG A 605 -2.05 29.29 -0.76
C ARG A 605 -2.82 30.57 -1.08
N LEU A 606 -3.31 31.26 -0.07
CA LEU A 606 -4.00 32.53 -0.27
C LEU A 606 -3.05 33.58 -0.86
N SER A 607 -1.80 33.65 -0.39
CA SER A 607 -0.75 34.54 -0.92
C SER A 607 -0.50 34.41 -2.43
N GLU A 608 -0.79 33.26 -3.04
CA GLU A 608 -0.64 33.06 -4.50
C GLU A 608 -1.62 33.88 -5.33
N ILE A 609 -2.74 34.29 -4.74
CA ILE A 609 -3.82 35.00 -5.43
C ILE A 609 -4.12 36.36 -4.80
N ASN A 610 -3.57 36.63 -3.62
CA ASN A 610 -3.78 37.84 -2.82
C ASN A 610 -2.92 39.01 -3.32
N SER A 611 -2.89 39.22 -4.63
CA SER A 611 -2.06 40.23 -5.29
C SER A 611 -2.87 41.00 -6.33
N GLU A 612 -2.93 42.33 -6.17
CA GLU A 612 -3.66 43.21 -7.08
C GLU A 612 -3.15 43.11 -8.53
N SER A 613 -1.84 43.00 -8.73
CA SER A 613 -1.25 42.88 -10.07
C SER A 613 -1.65 41.56 -10.73
N LEU A 614 -1.70 40.47 -9.97
CA LEU A 614 -2.09 39.15 -10.46
C LEU A 614 -3.58 39.11 -10.82
N ILE A 615 -4.44 39.63 -9.94
CA ILE A 615 -5.89 39.67 -10.21
C ILE A 615 -6.18 40.54 -11.44
N ARG A 616 -5.55 41.72 -11.56
CA ARG A 616 -5.70 42.58 -12.74
C ARG A 616 -5.23 41.89 -14.02
N PHE A 617 -4.14 41.14 -13.96
CA PHE A 617 -3.62 40.37 -15.09
C PHE A 617 -4.59 39.27 -15.53
N HIS A 618 -5.13 38.48 -14.60
CA HIS A 618 -6.04 37.38 -14.94
C HIS A 618 -7.46 37.85 -15.28
N CYS A 619 -7.95 38.94 -14.68
CA CYS A 619 -9.30 39.46 -14.88
C CYS A 619 -9.39 40.61 -15.91
N ASN A 620 -8.33 40.95 -16.64
CA ASN A 620 -8.34 42.01 -17.68
C ASN A 620 -8.97 43.34 -17.21
N ASN A 621 -8.64 43.79 -15.99
CA ASN A 621 -9.23 44.97 -15.33
C ASN A 621 -10.75 44.93 -15.06
N ILE A 622 -11.39 43.75 -15.12
CA ILE A 622 -12.78 43.57 -14.67
C ILE A 622 -12.83 43.64 -13.14
N THR A 623 -13.83 44.34 -12.60
CA THR A 623 -14.08 44.39 -11.15
C THR A 623 -14.40 43.00 -10.63
N LEU A 624 -13.59 42.54 -9.68
CA LEU A 624 -13.78 41.26 -8.99
C LEU A 624 -15.09 41.27 -8.20
N LYS A 625 -15.90 40.23 -8.35
CA LYS A 625 -17.17 40.05 -7.62
C LYS A 625 -17.20 38.76 -6.81
N GLU A 626 -16.57 37.71 -7.31
CA GLU A 626 -16.59 36.39 -6.69
C GLU A 626 -15.21 35.72 -6.80
N VAL A 627 -14.79 35.01 -5.75
CA VAL A 627 -13.56 34.23 -5.69
C VAL A 627 -13.89 32.82 -5.21
N ALA A 628 -13.42 31.80 -5.93
CA ALA A 628 -13.58 30.41 -5.55
C ALA A 628 -12.23 29.70 -5.46
N LEU A 629 -11.88 29.17 -4.28
CA LEU A 629 -10.68 28.38 -4.03
C LEU A 629 -11.05 26.90 -3.92
N LEU A 630 -10.61 26.10 -4.88
CA LEU A 630 -10.99 24.70 -5.03
C LEU A 630 -9.74 23.82 -4.98
N ALA A 631 -9.43 23.29 -3.79
CA ALA A 631 -8.24 22.47 -3.58
C ALA A 631 -8.57 20.98 -3.47
N VAL A 632 -7.75 20.14 -4.11
CA VAL A 632 -7.90 18.67 -4.04
C VAL A 632 -7.52 18.14 -2.65
N ASP A 633 -6.52 18.73 -1.99
CA ASP A 633 -6.06 18.31 -0.66
C ASP A 633 -6.11 19.44 0.37
N SER A 634 -5.42 20.56 0.12
CA SER A 634 -5.20 21.57 1.16
C SER A 634 -5.32 23.02 0.68
N VAL A 635 -5.88 23.88 1.53
CA VAL A 635 -5.77 25.34 1.43
C VAL A 635 -4.99 25.91 2.62
N PHE A 636 -4.00 26.75 2.33
CA PHE A 636 -3.22 27.49 3.32
C PHE A 636 -3.68 28.95 3.34
N LEU A 637 -4.17 29.39 4.48
CA LEU A 637 -4.53 30.77 4.76
C LEU A 637 -3.32 31.41 5.42
N ASP A 638 -2.44 31.99 4.59
CA ASP A 638 -1.11 32.43 4.99
C ASP A 638 -0.91 33.95 5.02
N GLU A 639 -1.89 34.73 4.57
CA GLU A 639 -1.94 36.19 4.64
C GLU A 639 -3.36 36.70 4.87
N ASP A 640 -3.51 37.98 5.24
CA ASP A 640 -4.81 38.64 5.31
C ASP A 640 -5.26 39.05 3.91
N THR A 641 -6.56 39.00 3.61
CA THR A 641 -7.07 39.41 2.29
C THR A 641 -6.83 40.91 2.02
N ILE A 642 -6.40 41.25 0.81
CA ILE A 642 -6.25 42.65 0.37
C ILE A 642 -7.61 43.37 0.21
N ASP A 643 -7.58 44.71 0.19
CA ASP A 643 -8.78 45.57 0.07
C ASP A 643 -9.66 45.31 -1.18
N MET A 644 -9.11 44.66 -2.21
CA MET A 644 -9.89 44.23 -3.37
C MET A 644 -10.96 43.18 -3.06
N PHE A 645 -10.85 42.48 -1.93
CA PHE A 645 -11.83 41.48 -1.49
C PHE A 645 -13.03 42.09 -0.74
N GLN A 646 -13.01 43.40 -0.46
CA GLN A 646 -14.17 44.11 0.07
C GLN A 646 -15.35 44.01 -0.91
N GLU A 647 -16.54 43.69 -0.41
CA GLU A 647 -17.77 43.47 -1.20
C GLU A 647 -17.73 42.22 -2.11
N VAL A 648 -16.69 41.38 -2.02
CA VAL A 648 -16.50 40.18 -2.86
C VAL A 648 -17.06 38.92 -2.17
N ASN A 649 -17.75 38.08 -2.93
CA ASN A 649 -18.17 36.77 -2.45
C ASN A 649 -17.00 35.77 -2.48
N LEU A 650 -16.78 35.03 -1.40
CA LEU A 650 -15.70 34.06 -1.29
C LEU A 650 -16.24 32.65 -1.04
N PHE A 651 -15.85 31.71 -1.89
CA PHE A 651 -16.10 30.28 -1.76
C PHE A 651 -14.78 29.55 -1.58
N ILE A 652 -14.65 28.69 -0.57
CA ILE A 652 -13.46 27.86 -0.36
C ILE A 652 -13.91 26.42 -0.13
N ALA A 653 -13.38 25.49 -0.92
CA ALA A 653 -13.60 24.06 -0.72
C ALA A 653 -12.26 23.31 -0.82
N ALA A 654 -11.91 22.64 0.26
CA ALA A 654 -10.68 21.86 0.39
C ALA A 654 -10.85 20.83 1.51
N PRO A 655 -10.33 19.60 1.42
CA PRO A 655 -10.38 18.68 2.55
C PRO A 655 -9.68 19.23 3.78
N LYS A 656 -8.51 19.85 3.62
CA LYS A 656 -7.72 20.40 4.74
C LYS A 656 -7.59 21.91 4.64
N TRP A 657 -7.77 22.58 5.78
CA TRP A 657 -7.56 24.01 5.93
C TRP A 657 -6.46 24.24 6.96
N HIS A 658 -5.42 24.98 6.57
CA HIS A 658 -4.31 25.32 7.46
C HIS A 658 -4.24 26.84 7.61
N VAL A 659 -4.47 27.32 8.83
CA VAL A 659 -4.33 28.75 9.17
C VAL A 659 -2.91 28.98 9.71
N ILE A 660 -2.14 29.82 9.02
CA ILE A 660 -0.75 30.10 9.37
C ILE A 660 -0.68 31.40 10.16
N GLY A 661 -0.58 31.30 11.49
CA GLY A 661 -0.63 32.48 12.38
C GLY A 661 -2.04 33.06 12.50
N GLN A 662 -2.14 34.31 12.98
CA GLN A 662 -3.41 35.05 13.10
C GLN A 662 -3.77 35.65 11.75
N ARG A 663 -4.96 35.36 11.23
CA ARG A 663 -5.37 35.75 9.87
C ARG A 663 -6.78 36.31 9.79
N ARG A 664 -6.98 37.23 8.85
CA ARG A 664 -8.25 37.92 8.60
C ARG A 664 -8.67 37.81 7.14
N ILE A 665 -9.89 37.34 6.92
CA ILE A 665 -10.58 37.42 5.63
C ILE A 665 -11.60 38.55 5.74
N VAL A 666 -11.34 39.66 5.05
CA VAL A 666 -12.13 40.89 5.10
C VAL A 666 -12.94 41.04 3.82
N LEU A 667 -14.21 40.67 3.90
CA LEU A 667 -15.21 40.82 2.83
C LEU A 667 -16.15 42.00 3.08
N SER A 668 -15.87 42.81 4.11
CA SER A 668 -16.72 43.90 4.55
C SER A 668 -16.99 44.93 3.45
N GLY A 669 -18.17 45.55 3.49
CA GLY A 669 -18.60 46.54 2.52
C GLY A 669 -17.85 47.86 2.63
N ARG A 670 -17.73 48.60 1.53
CA ARG A 670 -17.01 49.88 1.51
C ARG A 670 -17.82 50.98 2.18
N THR A 671 -17.12 51.93 2.78
CA THR A 671 -17.76 53.13 3.32
C THR A 671 -18.37 53.96 2.19
N GLY A 672 -19.61 54.43 2.39
CA GLY A 672 -20.33 55.29 1.46
C GLY A 672 -19.51 56.56 1.18
N LYS A 673 -19.35 56.89 -0.10
CA LYS A 673 -18.52 58.02 -0.50
C LYS A 673 -19.10 59.33 0.01
N LYS A 674 -18.24 60.21 0.53
CA LYS A 674 -18.59 61.60 0.83
C LYS A 674 -18.93 62.31 -0.48
N ILE A 675 -20.12 62.91 -0.54
CA ILE A 675 -20.50 63.77 -1.65
C ILE A 675 -19.75 65.09 -1.47
N TYR A 676 -18.68 65.29 -2.23
CA TYR A 676 -17.99 66.58 -2.31
C TYR A 676 -18.77 67.45 -3.30
N GLU A 677 -19.56 68.39 -2.80
CA GLU A 677 -20.17 69.40 -3.65
C GLU A 677 -19.13 70.47 -3.98
N ASN A 678 -18.93 70.72 -5.27
CA ASN A 678 -18.18 71.87 -5.77
C ASN A 678 -18.83 73.15 -5.24
N SER A 679 -18.25 73.74 -4.19
CA SER A 679 -18.18 75.15 -3.73
C SER A 679 -19.26 76.20 -4.08
N LEU A 680 -20.40 75.86 -4.67
CA LEU A 680 -21.48 76.75 -5.09
C LEU A 680 -22.82 76.03 -4.96
N LEU A 681 -23.14 75.53 -3.75
CA LEU A 681 -24.54 75.35 -3.40
C LEU A 681 -25.19 76.72 -3.53
N GLY A 682 -26.10 76.87 -4.48
CA GLY A 682 -26.89 78.09 -4.63
C GLY A 682 -27.53 78.43 -3.28
N ASN A 683 -27.59 79.72 -2.97
CA ASN A 683 -28.11 80.19 -1.70
C ASN A 683 -29.50 79.57 -1.41
N GLY A 684 -29.71 79.09 -0.18
CA GLY A 684 -30.96 78.47 0.27
C GLY A 684 -31.23 77.04 -0.24
N LYS A 685 -30.30 76.37 -0.93
CA LYS A 685 -30.49 74.98 -1.36
C LYS A 685 -30.16 73.98 -0.26
N ASP A 686 -31.01 72.96 -0.12
CA ASP A 686 -30.77 71.84 0.78
C ASP A 686 -29.52 71.03 0.37
N GLY A 687 -28.83 70.50 1.38
CA GLY A 687 -27.77 69.51 1.21
C GLY A 687 -28.32 68.19 0.72
N LYS A 688 -27.46 67.37 0.11
CA LYS A 688 -27.81 66.04 -0.40
C LYS A 688 -27.59 64.97 0.67
N PRO A 689 -28.51 64.00 0.79
CA PRO A 689 -28.29 62.83 1.65
C PRO A 689 -26.99 62.09 1.29
N GLY A 690 -26.36 61.50 2.31
CA GLY A 690 -25.16 60.69 2.12
C GLY A 690 -25.43 59.41 1.31
N LEU A 691 -24.42 58.92 0.59
CA LEU A 691 -24.54 57.65 -0.13
C LEU A 691 -24.53 56.46 0.84
N PRO A 692 -25.30 55.39 0.59
CA PRO A 692 -25.29 54.22 1.45
C PRO A 692 -23.92 53.54 1.46
N GLY A 693 -23.62 52.85 2.56
CA GLY A 693 -22.48 51.94 2.63
C GLY A 693 -22.70 50.71 1.75
N GLY A 694 -21.61 50.13 1.25
CA GLY A 694 -21.65 48.88 0.48
C GLY A 694 -22.04 47.70 1.35
N ASN A 695 -22.62 46.66 0.74
CA ASN A 695 -22.93 45.42 1.46
C ASN A 695 -21.67 44.57 1.65
N GLY A 696 -21.58 43.83 2.75
CA GLY A 696 -20.55 42.81 2.94
C GLY A 696 -20.71 41.67 1.93
N GLY A 697 -19.59 41.14 1.45
CA GLY A 697 -19.53 39.99 0.56
C GLY A 697 -19.80 38.68 1.30
N ASN A 698 -20.42 37.70 0.64
CA ASN A 698 -20.82 36.45 1.27
C ASN A 698 -19.64 35.46 1.36
N PHE A 699 -19.62 34.60 2.38
CA PHE A 699 -18.60 33.58 2.60
C PHE A 699 -19.22 32.19 2.69
N VAL A 700 -18.67 31.24 1.93
CA VAL A 700 -18.97 29.80 2.08
C VAL A 700 -17.68 28.99 2.13
N GLY A 701 -17.52 28.21 3.19
CA GLY A 701 -16.41 27.28 3.36
C GLY A 701 -16.88 25.83 3.44
N ILE A 702 -16.14 24.90 2.85
CA ILE A 702 -16.31 23.46 3.02
C ILE A 702 -14.96 22.85 3.37
N GLY A 703 -14.89 22.14 4.48
CA GLY A 703 -13.67 21.49 4.95
C GLY A 703 -13.93 20.22 5.76
N LEU A 704 -12.97 19.30 5.71
CA LEU A 704 -12.96 18.07 6.50
C LEU A 704 -12.13 18.23 7.77
N GLN A 705 -10.94 18.79 7.63
CA GLN A 705 -9.96 18.99 8.71
C GLN A 705 -9.51 20.45 8.76
N PHE A 706 -9.42 21.00 9.96
CA PHE A 706 -9.01 22.38 10.20
C PHE A 706 -7.86 22.43 11.19
N SER A 707 -6.70 22.93 10.76
CA SER A 707 -5.55 23.19 11.62
C SER A 707 -5.52 24.67 11.99
N ASN A 708 -5.50 24.96 13.30
CA ASN A 708 -5.39 26.31 13.87
C ASN A 708 -6.53 27.25 13.45
N GLY A 709 -7.73 26.71 13.16
CA GLY A 709 -8.86 27.49 12.66
C GLY A 709 -9.34 28.60 13.60
N GLU A 710 -9.10 28.46 14.91
CA GLU A 710 -9.36 29.49 15.93
C GLU A 710 -8.58 30.80 15.73
N ASN A 711 -7.52 30.76 14.90
CA ASN A 711 -6.71 31.92 14.55
C ASN A 711 -7.21 32.66 13.29
N LEU A 712 -8.30 32.19 12.68
CA LEU A 712 -8.93 32.84 11.53
C LEU A 712 -10.16 33.65 11.95
N LEU A 713 -10.21 34.91 11.52
CA LEU A 713 -11.37 35.79 11.62
C LEU A 713 -11.91 36.11 10.21
N VAL A 714 -13.18 35.79 9.96
CA VAL A 714 -13.88 36.15 8.72
C VAL A 714 -14.85 37.29 8.98
N GLU A 715 -14.63 38.43 8.35
CA GLU A 715 -15.42 39.67 8.51
C GLU A 715 -16.26 39.91 7.26
N SER A 716 -17.59 39.95 7.43
CA SER A 716 -18.55 40.27 6.37
C SER A 716 -19.50 41.39 6.82
N ASN A 717 -18.91 42.46 7.34
CA ASN A 717 -19.67 43.58 7.87
C ASN A 717 -20.21 44.47 6.75
N GLY A 718 -21.34 45.13 6.99
CA GLY A 718 -21.80 46.20 6.11
C GLY A 718 -20.92 47.43 6.21
N GLY A 719 -20.72 48.14 5.10
CA GLY A 719 -19.96 49.38 5.06
C GLY A 719 -20.69 50.52 5.77
N ARG A 720 -19.94 51.45 6.37
CA ARG A 720 -20.54 52.64 6.99
C ARG A 720 -21.20 53.54 5.93
N GLY A 721 -22.36 54.11 6.23
CA GLY A 721 -22.99 55.11 5.37
C GLY A 721 -22.17 56.39 5.21
N GLY A 722 -22.23 57.01 4.04
CA GLY A 722 -21.56 58.27 3.76
C GLY A 722 -22.20 59.45 4.51
N PRO A 723 -21.44 60.51 4.81
CA PRO A 723 -22.00 61.71 5.43
C PRO A 723 -22.90 62.48 4.45
N GLY A 724 -23.99 63.06 4.95
CA GLY A 724 -24.80 64.03 4.19
C GLY A 724 -24.06 65.35 3.98
N SER A 725 -24.35 66.07 2.88
CA SER A 725 -23.76 67.39 2.64
C SER A 725 -24.50 68.49 3.42
N ASN A 726 -23.83 69.60 3.72
CA ASN A 726 -24.43 70.71 4.45
C ASN A 726 -25.37 71.51 3.53
N GLY A 727 -26.39 72.15 4.08
CA GLY A 727 -27.25 73.08 3.34
C GLY A 727 -26.54 74.40 3.00
N GLY A 728 -26.93 75.03 1.91
CA GLY A 728 -26.41 76.33 1.48
C GLY A 728 -26.97 77.48 2.32
N LYS A 729 -26.17 78.54 2.54
CA LYS A 729 -26.61 79.76 3.24
C LYS A 729 -27.78 80.42 2.50
N GLY A 730 -28.79 80.92 3.20
CA GLY A 730 -29.94 81.62 2.61
C GLY A 730 -29.55 82.88 1.85
N GLU A 731 -30.40 83.30 0.92
CA GLU A 731 -30.23 84.54 0.16
C GLU A 731 -30.40 85.75 1.07
N ARG A 732 -29.58 86.78 0.84
CA ARG A 732 -29.71 88.05 1.55
C ARG A 732 -31.04 88.72 1.19
N GLY A 733 -31.71 89.28 2.18
CA GLY A 733 -32.94 90.04 1.99
C GLY A 733 -32.73 91.25 1.08
N THR A 734 -33.77 91.62 0.34
CA THR A 734 -33.77 92.81 -0.53
C THR A 734 -33.70 94.08 0.31
N ARG A 735 -32.89 95.04 -0.14
CA ARG A 735 -32.79 96.35 0.48
C ARG A 735 -34.13 97.10 0.33
N GLY A 736 -34.57 97.79 1.37
CA GLY A 736 -35.74 98.67 1.34
C GLY A 736 -35.49 99.95 0.56
N GLU A 737 -36.52 100.45 -0.12
CA GLU A 737 -36.48 101.67 -0.93
C GLU A 737 -36.38 102.94 -0.06
N ASP A 738 -35.53 103.89 -0.46
CA ASP A 738 -35.36 105.15 0.26
C ASP A 738 -36.57 106.09 0.00
N ALA A 739 -37.01 106.83 1.02
CA ALA A 739 -38.16 107.75 0.91
C ALA A 739 -37.98 108.83 -0.17
N LYS A 740 -36.72 109.15 -0.53
CA LYS A 740 -36.37 110.07 -1.62
C LYS A 740 -37.01 109.64 -2.95
N GLU A 741 -36.96 108.35 -3.25
CA GLU A 741 -37.47 107.80 -4.52
C GLU A 741 -39.01 107.91 -4.57
N LYS A 742 -39.67 107.66 -3.43
CA LYS A 742 -41.12 107.83 -3.26
C LYS A 742 -41.59 109.28 -3.39
N LEU A 743 -40.83 110.22 -2.84
CA LEU A 743 -41.15 111.65 -2.89
C LEU A 743 -41.06 112.23 -4.30
N ILE A 744 -40.09 111.77 -5.12
CA ILE A 744 -39.99 112.17 -6.54
C ILE A 744 -41.24 111.74 -7.32
N LEU A 745 -41.82 110.60 -6.96
CA LEU A 745 -43.04 110.06 -7.58
C LEU A 745 -44.34 110.71 -7.05
N GLY A 746 -44.25 111.64 -6.10
CA GLY A 746 -45.41 112.34 -5.53
C GLY A 746 -46.23 111.53 -4.53
N ASN A 747 -45.74 110.37 -4.08
CA ASN A 747 -46.40 109.53 -3.08
C ASN A 747 -45.88 109.87 -1.69
N TYR A 748 -46.70 110.55 -0.88
CA TYR A 748 -46.39 110.80 0.52
C TYR A 748 -47.61 110.65 1.43
N ASP A 749 -47.42 109.94 2.55
CA ASP A 749 -48.50 109.51 3.43
C ASP A 749 -48.98 110.61 4.38
N LYS A 750 -48.12 111.59 4.68
CA LYS A 750 -48.39 112.66 5.66
C LYS A 750 -47.94 114.01 5.13
N ASN A 751 -48.92 114.86 4.83
CA ASN A 751 -48.72 116.26 4.47
C ASN A 751 -49.45 117.16 5.47
N TYR A 752 -48.72 118.03 6.17
CA TYR A 752 -49.27 119.00 7.10
C TYR A 752 -49.18 120.39 6.50
N THR A 753 -50.31 121.01 6.16
CA THR A 753 -50.37 122.36 5.60
C THR A 753 -50.61 123.39 6.70
N PHE A 754 -49.70 124.36 6.81
CA PHE A 754 -49.80 125.48 7.73
C PHE A 754 -50.16 126.75 6.95
N THR A 755 -51.24 127.42 7.36
CA THR A 755 -51.76 128.64 6.71
C THR A 755 -51.67 129.90 7.58
N LYS A 756 -51.27 129.76 8.85
CA LYS A 756 -50.99 130.84 9.82
C LYS A 756 -49.91 130.35 10.78
N GLY A 757 -48.97 131.22 11.14
CA GLY A 757 -47.84 130.88 12.02
C GLY A 757 -47.40 132.07 12.87
N VAL A 758 -46.60 131.80 13.90
CA VAL A 758 -45.98 132.80 14.76
C VAL A 758 -44.64 133.19 14.14
N GLU A 759 -44.40 134.49 13.97
CA GLU A 759 -43.11 135.01 13.52
C GLU A 759 -42.06 134.76 14.62
N THR A 760 -41.03 133.97 14.31
CA THR A 760 -39.91 133.72 15.22
C THR A 760 -38.62 134.26 14.60
N GLU A 761 -37.74 134.83 15.42
CA GLU A 761 -36.44 135.38 14.99
C GLU A 761 -35.58 134.35 14.22
N GLU A 762 -35.68 133.06 14.57
CA GLU A 762 -34.99 131.96 13.86
C GLU A 762 -35.48 131.78 12.41
N LEU A 763 -36.77 131.98 12.14
CA LEU A 763 -37.33 131.83 10.80
C LEU A 763 -36.90 133.00 9.90
N VAL A 764 -36.85 134.22 10.45
CA VAL A 764 -36.36 135.43 9.75
C VAL A 764 -34.87 135.29 9.40
N ASN A 765 -34.07 134.77 10.33
CA ASN A 765 -32.63 134.54 10.13
C ASN A 765 -32.33 133.38 9.15
N SER A 766 -33.29 132.49 8.88
CA SER A 766 -33.15 131.38 7.92
C SER A 766 -33.37 131.81 6.46
N PHE A 767 -33.95 132.99 6.22
CA PHE A 767 -34.24 133.54 4.89
C PHE A 767 -33.23 134.61 4.43
N SER A 768 -32.14 134.83 5.17
CA SER A 768 -31.20 135.95 4.97
C SER A 768 -30.01 135.68 4.04
N SER A 769 -30.04 134.64 3.20
CA SER A 769 -29.00 134.41 2.18
C SER A 769 -29.54 134.57 0.76
N SER A 770 -29.30 135.76 0.20
CA SER A 770 -29.41 136.19 -1.22
C SER A 770 -30.81 136.21 -1.89
N GLU A 771 -31.29 137.45 -2.07
CA GLU A 771 -32.20 137.96 -3.10
C GLU A 771 -33.66 137.46 -3.16
N ARG A 772 -34.49 137.97 -2.25
CA ARG A 772 -35.77 138.73 -2.50
C ARG A 772 -36.57 138.81 -1.20
N GLN A 773 -36.68 140.02 -0.64
CA GLN A 773 -37.50 140.31 0.55
C GLN A 773 -38.99 140.21 0.18
N PHE A 774 -39.78 139.45 0.95
CA PHE A 774 -41.24 139.50 0.93
C PHE A 774 -41.71 140.28 2.16
N TYR A 775 -42.43 141.38 1.94
CA TYR A 775 -43.05 142.17 3.00
C TYR A 775 -44.45 141.61 3.31
N ALA A 776 -44.68 141.15 4.53
CA ALA A 776 -46.01 140.85 5.03
C ALA A 776 -46.70 142.18 5.42
N ALA A 777 -47.80 142.53 4.75
CA ALA A 777 -48.46 143.82 4.91
C ALA A 777 -49.10 143.97 6.30
N GLY A 778 -48.68 145.01 7.04
CA GLY A 778 -49.41 145.59 8.17
C GLY A 778 -50.38 146.68 7.71
N ASP A 779 -51.51 146.79 8.41
CA ASP A 779 -52.70 147.55 8.02
C ASP A 779 -52.50 149.06 7.79
N TYR A 780 -53.31 149.60 6.86
CA TYR A 780 -53.55 151.01 6.50
C TYR A 780 -52.51 151.75 5.63
N CYS A 781 -52.66 151.67 4.31
CA CYS A 781 -52.47 152.84 3.43
C CYS A 781 -53.32 152.74 2.15
N SER A 782 -53.95 153.86 1.79
CA SER A 782 -54.96 153.99 0.75
C SER A 782 -54.38 153.98 -0.67
N SER A 783 -54.99 153.15 -1.52
CA SER A 783 -54.84 153.02 -2.99
C SER A 783 -53.59 152.28 -3.50
N CYS A 784 -53.83 151.06 -4.00
CA CYS A 784 -52.99 150.19 -4.85
C CYS A 784 -51.83 149.41 -4.20
N CYS A 785 -52.12 148.25 -3.57
CA CYS A 785 -51.15 147.15 -3.33
C CYS A 785 -51.84 145.77 -3.40
N SER A 786 -51.16 144.76 -3.95
CA SER A 786 -51.64 143.38 -4.15
C SER A 786 -51.22 142.42 -3.00
N TYR A 787 -52.07 141.43 -2.68
CA TYR A 787 -51.85 140.47 -1.59
C TYR A 787 -51.14 139.18 -2.08
N TYR A 788 -50.10 138.74 -1.36
CA TYR A 788 -49.45 137.43 -1.54
C TYR A 788 -49.84 136.50 -0.38
N ARG A 789 -50.22 135.25 -0.69
CA ARG A 789 -50.47 134.20 0.32
C ARG A 789 -49.45 133.07 0.16
N SER A 790 -48.71 132.76 1.21
CA SER A 790 -47.78 131.63 1.26
C SER A 790 -48.38 130.47 2.08
N GLU A 791 -48.30 129.26 1.55
CA GLU A 791 -48.65 128.00 2.22
C GLU A 791 -47.36 127.20 2.48
N ILE A 792 -47.16 126.74 3.72
CA ILE A 792 -46.03 125.88 4.08
C ILE A 792 -46.57 124.47 4.30
N ASN A 793 -46.06 123.50 3.55
CA ASN A 793 -46.40 122.09 3.65
C ASN A 793 -45.22 121.33 4.25
N LEU A 794 -45.43 120.60 5.34
CA LEU A 794 -44.46 119.66 5.89
C LEU A 794 -44.83 118.25 5.42
N VAL A 795 -43.98 117.66 4.59
CA VAL A 795 -44.13 116.30 4.08
C VAL A 795 -43.16 115.39 4.81
N ARG A 796 -43.66 114.31 5.42
CA ARG A 796 -42.82 113.28 6.03
C ARG A 796 -43.11 111.95 5.36
N GLN A 797 -42.05 111.27 4.90
CA GLN A 797 -42.13 109.94 4.31
C GLN A 797 -41.02 109.05 4.90
N ASP A 798 -41.39 107.87 5.40
CA ASP A 798 -40.42 106.89 5.90
C ASP A 798 -39.94 105.98 4.73
N GLY A 799 -38.72 105.44 4.81
CA GLY A 799 -38.22 104.46 3.84
C GLY A 799 -38.88 103.09 4.03
N ASP A 800 -38.70 102.15 3.10
CA ASP A 800 -39.16 100.77 3.30
C ASP A 800 -38.20 99.96 4.17
N CYS A 801 -38.73 98.99 4.90
CA CYS A 801 -37.90 98.02 5.61
C CYS A 801 -37.21 97.08 4.60
N GLY A 802 -35.95 96.75 4.87
CA GLY A 802 -35.28 95.67 4.14
C GLY A 802 -35.95 94.34 4.49
N SER A 803 -36.18 93.50 3.49
CA SER A 803 -36.81 92.19 3.72
C SER A 803 -35.88 91.28 4.51
N ASP A 804 -36.46 90.32 5.23
CA ASP A 804 -35.69 89.28 5.91
C ASP A 804 -34.90 88.45 4.89
N GLY A 805 -33.70 88.00 5.25
CA GLY A 805 -32.98 87.04 4.43
C GLY A 805 -33.69 85.69 4.42
N SER A 806 -33.58 84.97 3.30
CA SER A 806 -34.23 83.68 3.17
C SER A 806 -33.59 82.65 4.10
N ILE A 807 -34.33 81.60 4.44
CA ILE A 807 -33.86 80.54 5.32
C ILE A 807 -32.75 79.76 4.60
N GLY A 808 -31.70 79.36 5.33
CA GLY A 808 -30.68 78.48 4.79
C GLY A 808 -31.24 77.09 4.50
N GLY A 809 -30.70 76.42 3.48
CA GLY A 809 -31.16 75.08 3.12
C GLY A 809 -30.95 74.07 4.25
N PHE A 810 -31.77 73.03 4.30
CA PHE A 810 -31.60 71.93 5.26
C PHE A 810 -30.30 71.15 5.01
N GLY A 811 -29.75 70.51 6.04
CA GLY A 811 -28.64 69.57 5.84
C GLY A 811 -29.11 68.30 5.13
N GLY A 812 -28.22 67.57 4.47
CA GLY A 812 -28.54 66.24 3.94
C GLY A 812 -28.58 65.19 5.06
N GLU A 813 -29.53 64.25 4.99
CA GLU A 813 -29.60 63.10 5.90
C GLU A 813 -28.36 62.19 5.77
N ALA A 814 -28.05 61.42 6.83
CA ALA A 814 -26.97 60.44 6.79
C ALA A 814 -27.26 59.32 5.79
N GLY A 815 -26.23 58.80 5.11
CA GLY A 815 -26.36 57.57 4.33
C GLY A 815 -26.61 56.38 5.27
N PHE A 816 -27.44 55.43 4.83
CA PHE A 816 -27.64 54.17 5.55
C PHE A 816 -26.36 53.32 5.54
N GLY A 817 -26.12 52.59 6.63
CA GLY A 817 -25.10 51.55 6.63
C GLY A 817 -25.49 50.37 5.73
N GLY A 818 -24.49 49.73 5.13
CA GLY A 818 -24.70 48.55 4.30
C GLY A 818 -25.15 47.33 5.12
N LEU A 819 -25.70 46.34 4.42
CA LEU A 819 -26.08 45.07 5.02
C LEU A 819 -24.88 44.11 5.06
N PRO A 820 -24.77 43.23 6.08
CA PRO A 820 -23.71 42.23 6.14
C PRO A 820 -23.98 41.07 5.17
N GLY A 821 -22.92 40.42 4.71
CA GLY A 821 -23.03 39.22 3.87
C GLY A 821 -23.42 37.99 4.67
N ASP A 822 -23.86 36.94 3.98
CA ASP A 822 -24.08 35.60 4.54
C ASP A 822 -22.74 34.92 4.80
N GLN A 823 -22.67 34.13 5.87
CA GLN A 823 -21.49 33.36 6.23
C GLN A 823 -21.93 31.93 6.55
N GLN A 824 -21.33 30.96 5.89
CA GLN A 824 -21.61 29.54 6.09
C GLN A 824 -20.32 28.73 6.07
N LEU A 825 -20.21 27.77 6.98
CA LEU A 825 -19.10 26.83 7.03
C LEU A 825 -19.64 25.41 7.21
N VAL A 826 -19.22 24.51 6.34
CA VAL A 826 -19.56 23.09 6.38
C VAL A 826 -18.36 22.31 6.91
N GLU A 827 -18.46 21.88 8.17
CA GLU A 827 -17.40 21.20 8.93
C GLU A 827 -17.59 19.67 8.94
N LEU A 828 -17.08 18.94 7.95
CA LEU A 828 -17.50 17.55 7.72
C LEU A 828 -17.09 16.55 8.80
N ARG A 829 -16.01 16.82 9.54
CA ARG A 829 -15.50 15.94 10.59
C ARG A 829 -15.07 16.70 11.83
N ASP A 830 -14.11 17.60 11.69
CA ASP A 830 -13.54 18.34 12.82
C ASP A 830 -14.17 19.73 12.94
N SER A 831 -14.36 20.22 14.18
CA SER A 831 -14.77 21.61 14.41
C SER A 831 -13.63 22.55 14.04
N SER A 832 -13.93 23.58 13.26
CA SER A 832 -12.95 24.55 12.79
C SER A 832 -12.55 25.58 13.83
N GLN A 833 -13.45 25.90 14.77
CA GLN A 833 -13.31 27.02 15.71
C GLN A 833 -13.09 28.40 15.04
N ILE A 834 -13.33 28.52 13.74
CA ILE A 834 -13.18 29.77 12.98
C ILE A 834 -14.13 30.83 13.53
N ARG A 835 -13.63 32.06 13.68
CA ARG A 835 -14.41 33.18 14.19
C ARG A 835 -15.06 33.94 13.03
N PHE A 836 -16.33 34.29 13.22
CA PHE A 836 -17.12 35.01 12.23
C PHE A 836 -17.61 36.34 12.82
N GLU A 837 -17.40 37.44 12.10
CA GLU A 837 -17.97 38.74 12.42
C GLU A 837 -18.94 39.20 11.33
N ARG A 838 -20.18 39.49 11.76
CA ARG A 838 -21.28 39.88 10.89
C ARG A 838 -22.10 40.98 11.57
N ARG A 839 -21.90 42.22 11.15
CA ARG A 839 -22.57 43.41 11.70
C ARG A 839 -23.09 44.32 10.58
N ASN A 840 -24.23 44.96 10.81
CA ASN A 840 -24.71 46.02 9.93
C ASN A 840 -23.73 47.19 9.95
N GLY A 841 -23.58 47.85 8.81
CA GLY A 841 -22.86 49.11 8.74
C GLY A 841 -23.53 50.16 9.63
N THR A 842 -22.74 51.03 10.24
CA THR A 842 -23.28 52.18 10.95
C THR A 842 -23.77 53.24 9.96
N GLU A 843 -24.74 54.05 10.34
CA GLU A 843 -25.14 55.21 9.55
C GLU A 843 -24.00 56.25 9.43
N GLY A 844 -24.08 57.08 8.38
CA GLY A 844 -23.22 58.25 8.22
C GLY A 844 -23.51 59.34 9.25
N SER A 845 -22.79 60.46 9.16
CA SER A 845 -23.16 61.67 9.90
C SER A 845 -24.11 62.54 9.08
N ARG A 846 -25.09 63.16 9.71
CA ARG A 846 -25.98 64.16 9.07
C ARG A 846 -25.20 65.44 8.71
N GLY A 847 -25.56 66.08 7.61
CA GLY A 847 -25.04 67.39 7.23
C GLY A 847 -25.68 68.51 8.04
N SER A 848 -25.00 69.63 8.27
CA SER A 848 -25.57 70.76 9.01
C SER A 848 -26.50 71.61 8.14
N MET A 849 -27.52 72.22 8.75
CA MET A 849 -28.35 73.25 8.10
C MET A 849 -27.50 74.48 7.71
N GLY A 850 -27.82 75.09 6.58
CA GLY A 850 -27.22 76.34 6.14
C GLY A 850 -27.65 77.52 7.00
N GLU A 851 -26.78 78.52 7.15
CA GLU A 851 -27.12 79.75 7.86
C GLU A 851 -28.27 80.50 7.16
N THR A 852 -29.14 81.19 7.91
CA THR A 852 -30.12 82.11 7.31
C THR A 852 -29.40 83.26 6.60
N GLY A 853 -29.94 83.72 5.48
CA GLY A 853 -29.43 84.89 4.78
C GLY A 853 -29.54 86.15 5.64
N ASP A 854 -28.64 87.10 5.44
CA ASP A 854 -28.64 88.33 6.21
C ASP A 854 -29.86 89.21 5.81
N GLN A 855 -30.40 89.99 6.73
CA GLN A 855 -31.49 90.92 6.41
C GLN A 855 -31.04 91.99 5.39
N GLY A 856 -31.96 92.41 4.51
CA GLY A 856 -31.77 93.57 3.65
C GLY A 856 -31.61 94.86 4.46
N MET A 857 -30.85 95.83 3.96
CA MET A 857 -30.72 97.12 4.65
C MET A 857 -32.04 97.90 4.55
N ASN A 858 -32.44 98.60 5.61
CA ASN A 858 -33.63 99.47 5.56
C ASN A 858 -33.37 100.70 4.68
N GLY A 859 -34.41 101.19 4.02
CA GLY A 859 -34.43 102.46 3.32
C GLY A 859 -34.48 103.65 4.28
N VAL A 860 -33.97 104.80 3.85
CA VAL A 860 -33.84 106.02 4.67
C VAL A 860 -35.09 106.89 4.55
N GLY A 861 -35.66 107.33 5.68
CA GLY A 861 -36.78 108.27 5.71
C GLY A 861 -36.38 109.71 5.39
N MET A 862 -37.33 110.57 5.04
CA MET A 862 -37.10 112.00 4.78
C MET A 862 -38.23 112.89 5.32
N ILE A 863 -37.86 114.10 5.76
CA ILE A 863 -38.78 115.19 6.05
C ILE A 863 -38.48 116.34 5.10
N CYS A 864 -39.51 116.84 4.44
CA CYS A 864 -39.44 117.93 3.47
C CYS A 864 -40.35 119.08 3.85
N ILE A 865 -39.86 120.31 3.70
CA ILE A 865 -40.64 121.54 3.78
C ILE A 865 -40.87 122.03 2.36
N HIS A 866 -42.14 122.19 1.98
CA HIS A 866 -42.59 122.68 0.69
C HIS A 866 -43.37 123.99 0.84
N VAL A 867 -42.79 125.10 0.41
CA VAL A 867 -43.41 126.42 0.48
C VAL A 867 -43.99 126.77 -0.89
N VAL A 868 -45.29 127.08 -0.95
CA VAL A 868 -46.00 127.49 -2.17
C VAL A 868 -46.54 128.90 -2.00
N THR A 869 -46.18 129.81 -2.90
CA THR A 869 -46.72 131.18 -2.91
C THR A 869 -47.79 131.32 -3.99
N LYS A 870 -48.97 131.83 -3.62
CA LYS A 870 -50.11 132.08 -4.52
C LYS A 870 -50.42 133.58 -4.59
N TYR A 871 -50.65 134.09 -5.80
CA TYR A 871 -51.04 135.49 -6.07
C TYR A 871 -52.55 135.56 -6.30
N GLU A 872 -53.29 136.30 -5.48
CA GLU A 872 -54.72 136.51 -5.70
C GLU A 872 -54.93 137.53 -6.82
N GLY A 873 -55.31 137.05 -8.02
CA GLY A 873 -55.74 137.91 -9.12
C GLY A 873 -55.32 137.46 -10.52
N TYR A 874 -54.30 136.60 -10.68
CA TYR A 874 -53.90 136.01 -11.97
C TYR A 874 -53.35 134.59 -11.79
N ALA A 875 -53.82 133.64 -12.60
CA ALA A 875 -53.68 132.19 -12.41
C ALA A 875 -52.31 131.56 -12.73
N PHE A 876 -51.26 132.33 -13.03
CA PHE A 876 -50.02 131.75 -13.60
C PHE A 876 -48.72 132.36 -13.08
N ASN A 877 -48.47 132.29 -11.78
CA ASN A 877 -47.10 132.33 -11.22
C ASN A 877 -47.07 131.64 -9.84
N LEU A 878 -47.06 130.30 -9.85
CA LEU A 878 -46.75 129.48 -8.68
C LEU A 878 -45.23 129.35 -8.56
N LYS A 879 -44.64 129.95 -7.52
CA LYS A 879 -43.28 129.58 -7.10
C LYS A 879 -43.39 128.60 -5.95
N SER A 880 -42.82 127.41 -6.13
CA SER A 880 -42.68 126.39 -5.11
C SER A 880 -41.21 126.20 -4.74
N TYR A 881 -40.95 126.04 -3.45
CA TYR A 881 -39.61 125.75 -2.92
C TYR A 881 -39.69 124.50 -2.04
N TRP A 882 -38.81 123.53 -2.28
CA TRP A 882 -38.67 122.33 -1.46
C TRP A 882 -37.30 122.33 -0.77
N LYS A 883 -37.27 122.02 0.52
CA LYS A 883 -36.06 121.67 1.25
C LYS A 883 -36.30 120.39 2.04
N CYS A 884 -35.47 119.38 1.82
CA CYS A 884 -35.61 118.07 2.45
C CYS A 884 -34.37 117.72 3.27
N GLU A 885 -34.59 117.10 4.43
CA GLU A 885 -33.55 116.49 5.26
C GLU A 885 -33.84 115.00 5.45
N SER A 886 -32.78 114.20 5.45
CA SER A 886 -32.89 112.76 5.69
C SER A 886 -33.11 112.51 7.17
N THR A 887 -33.95 111.54 7.50
CA THR A 887 -34.17 111.10 8.88
C THR A 887 -33.61 109.70 9.04
N ASP A 888 -32.83 109.46 10.09
CA ASP A 888 -32.20 108.16 10.35
C ASP A 888 -33.18 107.05 10.78
N ASN A 889 -34.47 107.36 10.91
CA ASN A 889 -35.39 106.57 11.73
C ASN A 889 -36.58 106.01 10.92
N THR A 890 -36.31 105.03 10.06
CA THR A 890 -37.36 104.13 9.56
C THR A 890 -37.70 103.14 10.67
N THR A 891 -38.77 103.42 11.43
CA THR A 891 -39.24 102.52 12.51
C THR A 891 -39.91 101.28 11.94
N CYS A 892 -39.12 100.23 11.71
CA CYS A 892 -39.64 98.91 11.36
C CYS A 892 -40.19 98.23 12.62
N ASN A 893 -41.52 98.10 12.71
CA ASN A 893 -42.14 97.23 13.71
C ASN A 893 -41.80 95.78 13.37
N THR A 894 -40.81 95.19 14.05
CA THR A 894 -40.50 93.77 14.00
C THR A 894 -41.59 92.95 14.71
N ARG A 895 -42.80 92.90 14.14
CA ARG A 895 -43.85 91.96 14.59
C ARG A 895 -43.66 90.60 13.93
N THR A 896 -42.98 89.71 14.65
CA THR A 896 -43.40 88.32 14.92
C THR A 896 -44.17 87.59 13.80
N VAL A 897 -43.54 87.40 12.65
CA VAL A 897 -43.85 86.26 11.76
C VAL A 897 -42.77 85.16 11.89
N SER A 898 -41.64 85.47 12.54
CA SER A 898 -40.49 84.58 12.65
C SER A 898 -40.64 83.45 13.69
N ASP A 899 -41.36 83.63 14.80
CA ASP A 899 -41.32 82.64 15.89
C ASP A 899 -42.17 81.39 15.63
N LYS A 900 -43.29 81.53 14.91
CA LYS A 900 -44.15 80.38 14.54
C LYS A 900 -43.57 79.57 13.38
N LEU A 901 -42.80 80.20 12.47
CA LEU A 901 -42.10 79.51 11.40
C LEU A 901 -40.81 78.86 11.91
N LYS A 902 -40.06 79.52 12.81
CA LYS A 902 -38.88 78.94 13.47
C LYS A 902 -39.23 77.69 14.28
N GLN A 903 -40.32 77.68 15.06
CA GLN A 903 -40.72 76.48 15.82
C GLN A 903 -41.18 75.30 14.94
N ILE A 904 -41.75 75.54 13.76
CA ILE A 904 -42.14 74.47 12.82
C ILE A 904 -40.92 73.92 12.07
N LEU A 905 -39.96 74.80 11.72
CA LEU A 905 -38.71 74.44 11.01
C LEU A 905 -37.62 73.84 11.92
N GLU A 906 -37.65 74.09 13.22
CA GLU A 906 -36.76 73.45 14.22
C GLU A 906 -37.01 71.93 14.36
N SER A 907 -38.11 71.40 13.82
CA SER A 907 -38.42 69.96 13.89
C SER A 907 -37.80 69.12 12.75
N GLN A 908 -37.36 69.75 11.65
CA GLN A 908 -36.76 69.06 10.50
C GLN A 908 -35.54 69.82 10.01
N HIS A 909 -34.37 69.57 10.60
CA HIS A 909 -33.10 70.20 10.19
C HIS A 909 -32.44 69.56 8.95
N PHE A 910 -33.03 68.48 8.42
CA PHE A 910 -32.42 67.66 7.38
C PHE A 910 -33.43 67.23 6.31
N THR A 911 -32.98 67.14 5.06
CA THR A 911 -33.76 66.59 3.95
C THR A 911 -33.41 65.12 3.73
N SER A 912 -34.43 64.27 3.62
CA SER A 912 -34.31 62.87 3.20
C SER A 912 -34.57 62.70 1.70
N THR A 913 -34.79 63.79 0.97
CA THR A 913 -35.17 63.75 -0.44
C THR A 913 -33.99 63.24 -1.27
N GLY A 914 -34.16 62.07 -1.90
CA GLY A 914 -33.09 61.40 -2.65
C GLY A 914 -32.19 60.48 -1.81
N ILE A 915 -32.56 60.17 -0.56
CA ILE A 915 -31.85 59.16 0.24
C ILE A 915 -31.94 57.79 -0.46
N GLN A 916 -30.80 57.12 -0.59
CA GLN A 916 -30.71 55.80 -1.20
C GLN A 916 -30.57 54.74 -0.11
N GLN A 917 -31.38 53.70 -0.18
CA GLN A 917 -31.17 52.51 0.65
C GLN A 917 -30.00 51.68 0.11
N PRO A 918 -29.35 50.88 0.97
CA PRO A 918 -28.37 49.90 0.51
C PRO A 918 -29.00 48.98 -0.53
N ALA A 919 -28.20 48.48 -1.47
CA ALA A 919 -28.68 47.52 -2.45
C ALA A 919 -29.31 46.31 -1.74
N PRO A 920 -30.41 45.73 -2.25
CA PRO A 920 -31.00 44.56 -1.65
C PRO A 920 -30.00 43.42 -1.63
N ARG A 921 -30.09 42.64 -0.56
CA ARG A 921 -29.26 41.45 -0.37
C ARG A 921 -29.51 40.46 -1.50
N LYS A 922 -28.47 40.09 -2.23
CA LYS A 922 -28.52 38.97 -3.18
C LYS A 922 -27.78 37.80 -2.56
N SER A 923 -28.51 36.72 -2.27
CA SER A 923 -27.90 35.44 -1.92
C SER A 923 -27.21 34.89 -3.18
N PRO A 924 -25.90 34.66 -3.15
CA PRO A 924 -25.16 34.11 -4.28
C PRO A 924 -25.54 32.63 -4.49
N ASP A 925 -25.70 32.24 -5.74
CA ASP A 925 -25.86 30.84 -6.13
C ASP A 925 -24.49 30.16 -6.25
N PHE A 926 -24.08 29.48 -5.18
CA PHE A 926 -22.82 28.73 -5.13
C PHE A 926 -22.95 27.28 -5.62
N THR A 927 -24.10 26.89 -6.16
CA THR A 927 -24.35 25.54 -6.69
C THR A 927 -23.35 25.19 -7.80
N TYR A 928 -23.03 26.17 -8.65
CA TYR A 928 -22.04 25.99 -9.71
C TYR A 928 -20.64 25.67 -9.16
N TYR A 929 -20.18 26.31 -8.08
CA TYR A 929 -18.86 26.00 -7.50
C TYR A 929 -18.82 24.64 -6.83
N SER A 930 -19.93 24.21 -6.23
CA SER A 930 -20.05 22.86 -5.66
C SER A 930 -19.97 21.78 -6.75
N LEU A 931 -20.62 22.01 -7.90
CA LEU A 931 -20.50 21.14 -9.08
C LEU A 931 -19.08 21.14 -9.66
N ASP A 932 -18.48 22.32 -9.82
CA ASP A 932 -17.10 22.45 -10.32
C ASP A 932 -16.10 21.72 -9.41
N TYR A 933 -16.33 21.77 -8.10
CA TYR A 933 -15.53 21.06 -7.13
C TYR A 933 -15.74 19.55 -7.18
N SER A 934 -16.98 19.09 -7.35
CA SER A 934 -17.28 17.65 -7.49
C SER A 934 -16.60 17.05 -8.73
N ILE A 935 -16.58 17.79 -9.84
CA ILE A 935 -15.89 17.41 -11.08
C ILE A 935 -14.36 17.36 -10.84
N LEU A 936 -13.81 18.35 -10.13
CA LEU A 936 -12.38 18.38 -9.78
C LEU A 936 -12.00 17.14 -8.97
N LEU A 937 -12.72 16.83 -7.88
CA LEU A 937 -12.46 15.65 -7.05
C LEU A 937 -12.68 14.34 -7.82
N LYS A 938 -13.68 14.27 -8.71
CA LYS A 938 -13.91 13.08 -9.55
C LYS A 938 -12.75 12.83 -10.50
N ARG A 939 -12.20 13.87 -11.13
CA ARG A 939 -11.03 13.76 -12.03
C ARG A 939 -9.80 13.19 -11.32
N HIS A 940 -9.65 13.43 -10.03
CA HIS A 940 -8.50 13.00 -9.23
C HIS A 940 -8.79 11.83 -8.28
N SER A 941 -9.97 11.22 -8.36
CA SER A 941 -10.38 10.14 -7.43
C SER A 941 -9.48 8.89 -7.48
N ASN A 942 -8.87 8.60 -8.62
CA ASN A 942 -7.92 7.49 -8.80
C ASN A 942 -6.45 7.94 -8.69
N HIS A 943 -6.18 9.13 -8.17
CA HIS A 943 -4.82 9.65 -8.07
C HIS A 943 -4.08 9.02 -6.87
N MET A 944 -2.89 8.43 -7.10
CA MET A 944 -2.15 7.63 -6.10
C MET A 944 -1.83 8.36 -4.78
N ILE A 945 -1.77 9.70 -4.81
CA ILE A 945 -1.51 10.55 -3.62
C ILE A 945 -2.81 10.94 -2.90
N PHE A 946 -3.91 11.17 -3.63
CA PHE A 946 -5.09 11.85 -3.10
C PHE A 946 -6.35 10.98 -3.05
N SER A 947 -6.30 9.75 -3.58
CA SER A 947 -7.45 8.85 -3.65
C SER A 947 -8.10 8.63 -2.28
N GLU A 948 -7.28 8.45 -1.24
CA GLU A 948 -7.73 8.28 0.14
C GLU A 948 -8.44 9.54 0.68
N ILE A 949 -7.79 10.71 0.66
CA ILE A 949 -8.39 11.96 1.17
C ILE A 949 -9.64 12.37 0.40
N ILE A 950 -9.70 12.12 -0.92
CA ILE A 950 -10.88 12.37 -1.74
C ILE A 950 -12.02 11.41 -1.36
N THR A 951 -11.71 10.14 -1.12
CA THR A 951 -12.70 9.12 -0.70
C THR A 951 -13.26 9.47 0.67
N ASP A 952 -12.41 9.84 1.62
CA ASP A 952 -12.80 10.27 2.96
C ASP A 952 -13.68 11.53 2.91
N PHE A 953 -13.28 12.53 2.11
CA PHE A 953 -14.06 13.75 1.94
C PHE A 953 -15.45 13.47 1.36
N LYS A 954 -15.53 12.64 0.31
CA LYS A 954 -16.82 12.24 -0.31
C LYS A 954 -17.69 11.45 0.67
N GLY A 955 -17.12 10.47 1.36
CA GLY A 955 -17.86 9.68 2.35
C GLY A 955 -18.39 10.54 3.51
N ALA A 956 -17.61 11.53 3.96
CA ALA A 956 -18.05 12.47 4.99
C ALA A 956 -19.17 13.41 4.48
N MET A 957 -19.09 13.88 3.22
CA MET A 957 -20.15 14.64 2.57
C MET A 957 -21.46 13.86 2.47
N GLU A 958 -21.41 12.62 1.98
CA GLU A 958 -22.57 11.74 1.85
C GLU A 958 -23.22 11.46 3.21
N LYS A 959 -22.41 11.22 4.25
CA LYS A 959 -22.90 10.99 5.62
C LYS A 959 -23.61 12.21 6.21
N ARG A 960 -23.17 13.43 5.89
CA ARG A 960 -23.74 14.66 6.47
C ARG A 960 -25.03 15.09 5.79
N PHE A 961 -25.16 14.91 4.49
CA PHE A 961 -26.28 15.45 3.71
C PHE A 961 -27.22 14.39 3.13
N SER A 962 -26.91 13.09 3.21
CA SER A 962 -27.67 11.99 2.57
C SER A 962 -27.76 12.06 1.04
N TYR A 963 -27.10 13.04 0.41
CA TYR A 963 -27.01 13.24 -1.04
C TYR A 963 -25.54 13.42 -1.47
N ASP A 964 -25.27 13.23 -2.76
CA ASP A 964 -23.96 13.52 -3.35
C ASP A 964 -23.68 15.04 -3.40
N LEU A 965 -22.43 15.43 -3.73
CA LEU A 965 -22.02 16.83 -3.90
C LEU A 965 -22.92 17.63 -4.87
N ASN A 966 -23.61 16.97 -5.80
CA ASN A 966 -24.52 17.63 -6.75
C ASN A 966 -25.89 17.91 -6.11
N GLY A 967 -26.36 17.05 -5.20
CA GLY A 967 -27.60 17.25 -4.43
C GLY A 967 -27.51 18.33 -3.36
N ILE A 968 -26.30 18.66 -2.90
CA ILE A 968 -26.06 19.70 -1.89
C ILE A 968 -26.43 21.11 -2.38
N GLY A 969 -26.27 21.39 -3.67
CA GLY A 969 -26.72 22.64 -4.28
C GLY A 969 -28.23 22.87 -4.17
N MET A 970 -29.03 21.80 -4.08
CA MET A 970 -30.48 21.87 -3.95
C MET A 970 -30.94 22.06 -2.49
N LEU A 971 -30.14 21.61 -1.51
CA LEU A 971 -30.48 21.66 -0.09
C LEU A 971 -30.20 23.03 0.57
N PHE A 972 -29.22 23.79 0.07
CA PHE A 972 -28.85 25.06 0.71
C PHE A 972 -29.80 26.23 0.42
N PHE A 973 -30.84 26.02 -0.41
CA PHE A 973 -31.74 27.09 -0.85
C PHE A 973 -33.24 26.78 -0.73
N GLN A 974 -33.62 25.66 -0.09
CA GLN A 974 -34.97 25.49 0.45
C GLN A 974 -35.02 26.03 1.88
N ASP A 975 -35.15 27.35 2.00
CA ASP A 975 -36.04 28.02 2.96
C ASP A 975 -35.73 29.52 2.96
N ASN A 976 -36.65 30.30 2.37
CA ASN A 976 -37.05 31.65 2.78
C ASN A 976 -38.18 32.09 1.84
N SER A 977 -39.33 31.43 1.97
CA SER A 977 -40.62 31.97 1.56
C SER A 977 -41.60 31.73 2.70
N ASP A 978 -41.47 32.56 3.74
CA ASP A 978 -42.54 32.99 4.64
C ASP A 978 -42.25 34.45 5.07
#